data_AF-A0A8S1HG75-F1
#
_entry.id   AF-A0A8S1HG75-F1
#
_cell.length_a   1.000
_cell.length_b   1.000
_cell.length_c   1.000
_cell.angle_alpha   90.00
_cell.angle_beta   90.00
_cell.angle_gamma   90.00
#
_symmetry.space_group_name_H-M   'P 1'
#
loop_
_entity.id
_entity.type
_entity.pdbx_description
1 polymer ?
#
loop_
_entity_poly.entity_id
_entity_poly.type
_entity_poly.pdbx_seq_one_letter_code
_entity_poly.pdbx_strand_id
1 'polypeptide(L)'
;MVSSALEIFDAKKTDRLLLTLEGVTGAETVLAIKKRIAQKIGKLNVERQSLRLEPKGKSVSDDSKLSDLNISSQKGVIYLKDLGPQIPWKTVFLVEYAGPFFIYPLFYLRPSFIYGSAAATKNVHTAVTYAFLCWSLHYAKRLFETQFIHRFSNGTMPRFNLFKNCSYYWGFAAFVAYFVNHPLFTPPSFGNAQIYLGLTGFLISEFGNLSIHILLRNLRPPGTRERRIPKPDGNPLSLLFNYVSCPNYTYEASAWLSFSLMVQSLPALLFTAAGFFQMMIWAKNKHRAYIKEFPDYPRSRLTVRKTEMSEIQGVVLCSGAGTRMTALTEEIPKCLLPVVGVPMFIYPVSSLLRAGLKDIKIFVRENVRDALWASLEEFGLEKTAQFEIISVTREQEEYGTADVLRNYASRITKDALVVSCDFVSDCSLIPMIDLFRVEKATLVALVSDTCVGGAAPGKAEKKSKKTKASDLMAISEERGRIAYLSAEEDFDSSIHTERWKFPRISLTSKYNDCHVYAIRHSALQVLQRSKTDKFSSLKADFIPYLIDQQFDENCEVSCFAYRLPHENGFVTAHANTISTYFEVNKAMLKSFTRLFPHKGTGRSFNYRETGVAMHESRVENDVEVGDKVVIKRTVALSGCKLGGNAKLKESLLLSDVKVGLGASITHSIVCEGAEIGENADINNCIVGPGQKVAPKAKISNEVLQDESNEEWAEA
;
A
#
# COMPACT_ATOMS: atom_id res chain seq x y z
N MET A 1 -19.80 -41.16 -20.80
CA MET A 1 -19.87 -39.85 -20.11
C MET A 1 -19.89 -40.14 -18.62
N VAL A 2 -18.84 -39.78 -17.90
CA VAL A 2 -18.74 -40.04 -16.45
C VAL A 2 -19.67 -39.06 -15.72
N SER A 3 -20.62 -39.57 -14.94
CA SER A 3 -21.53 -38.75 -14.13
C SER A 3 -20.74 -38.07 -13.01
N SER A 4 -20.66 -36.73 -13.05
CA SER A 4 -20.07 -35.89 -12.01
C SER A 4 -21.08 -35.64 -10.88
N ALA A 5 -20.70 -36.02 -9.66
CA ALA A 5 -21.48 -35.77 -8.45
C ALA A 5 -20.88 -34.61 -7.63
N LEU A 6 -21.75 -33.73 -7.13
CA LEU A 6 -21.41 -32.60 -6.26
C LEU A 6 -22.03 -32.82 -4.87
N GLU A 7 -21.18 -33.00 -3.86
CA GLU A 7 -21.57 -33.18 -2.47
C GLU A 7 -21.66 -31.82 -1.76
N ILE A 8 -22.77 -31.58 -1.08
CA ILE A 8 -23.05 -30.32 -0.39
C ILE A 8 -23.12 -30.58 1.11
N PHE A 9 -22.17 -30.04 1.86
CA PHE A 9 -22.08 -30.17 3.31
C PHE A 9 -22.58 -28.93 4.04
N ASP A 10 -22.96 -29.07 5.32
CA ASP A 10 -23.32 -27.95 6.17
C ASP A 10 -22.05 -27.17 6.60
N ALA A 11 -22.03 -25.86 6.37
CA ALA A 11 -20.87 -25.03 6.70
C ALA A 11 -20.61 -24.88 8.20
N LYS A 12 -21.60 -25.11 9.07
CA LYS A 12 -21.46 -25.09 10.53
C LYS A 12 -21.13 -26.48 11.10
N LYS A 13 -21.69 -27.52 10.50
CA LYS A 13 -21.44 -28.92 10.87
C LYS A 13 -20.82 -29.63 9.67
N THR A 14 -19.50 -29.53 9.54
CA THR A 14 -18.73 -29.94 8.36
C THR A 14 -18.90 -31.40 7.97
N ASP A 15 -19.28 -32.23 8.92
CA ASP A 15 -19.39 -33.69 8.80
C ASP A 15 -20.80 -34.09 8.34
N ARG A 16 -21.73 -33.12 8.29
CA ARG A 16 -23.11 -33.33 7.88
C ARG A 16 -23.26 -33.07 6.38
N LEU A 17 -23.38 -34.14 5.61
CA LEU A 17 -23.83 -34.08 4.21
C LEU A 17 -25.31 -33.67 4.16
N LEU A 18 -25.62 -32.61 3.43
CA LEU A 18 -26.99 -32.12 3.24
C LEU A 18 -27.64 -32.74 2.00
N LEU A 19 -26.88 -32.84 0.91
CA LEU A 19 -27.40 -33.29 -0.38
C LEU A 19 -26.26 -33.65 -1.34
N THR A 20 -26.50 -34.62 -2.22
CA THR A 20 -25.66 -34.87 -3.41
C THR A 20 -26.45 -34.51 -4.68
N LEU A 21 -25.82 -33.73 -5.56
CA LEU A 21 -26.36 -33.40 -6.87
C LEU A 21 -25.62 -34.20 -7.94
N GLU A 22 -26.35 -35.02 -8.69
CA GLU A 22 -25.82 -35.81 -9.80
C GLU A 22 -25.99 -35.08 -11.14
N GLY A 23 -25.18 -35.43 -12.14
CA GLY A 23 -25.25 -34.85 -13.48
C GLY A 23 -24.92 -33.36 -13.52
N VAL A 24 -24.00 -32.90 -12.66
CA VAL A 24 -23.63 -31.49 -12.58
C VAL A 24 -22.56 -31.17 -13.62
N THR A 25 -22.81 -30.24 -14.52
CA THR A 25 -21.84 -29.86 -15.56
C THR A 25 -20.95 -28.70 -15.08
N GLY A 26 -19.69 -28.66 -15.53
CA GLY A 26 -18.77 -27.56 -15.19
C GLY A 26 -19.22 -26.18 -15.67
N ALA A 27 -20.12 -26.13 -16.66
CA ALA A 27 -20.70 -24.90 -17.19
C ALA A 27 -21.87 -24.33 -16.36
N GLU A 28 -22.42 -25.11 -15.42
CA GLU A 28 -23.47 -24.63 -14.51
C GLU A 28 -22.93 -23.52 -13.60
N THR A 29 -23.74 -22.48 -13.41
CA THR A 29 -23.43 -21.39 -12.49
C THR A 29 -23.81 -21.75 -11.05
N VAL A 30 -23.18 -21.10 -10.08
CA VAL A 30 -23.52 -21.22 -8.66
C VAL A 30 -25.00 -20.91 -8.41
N LEU A 31 -25.60 -19.96 -9.14
CA LEU A 31 -27.04 -19.69 -9.08
C LEU A 31 -27.90 -20.89 -9.50
N ALA A 32 -27.52 -21.60 -10.56
CA ALA A 32 -28.22 -22.80 -11.00
C ALA A 32 -28.17 -23.90 -9.93
N ILE A 33 -27.02 -24.06 -9.27
CA ILE A 33 -26.84 -24.99 -8.14
C ILE A 33 -27.75 -24.60 -6.97
N LYS A 34 -27.79 -23.32 -6.58
CA LYS A 34 -28.70 -22.85 -5.51
C LYS A 34 -30.17 -23.13 -5.81
N LYS A 35 -30.60 -22.98 -7.07
CA LYS A 35 -31.97 -23.30 -7.51
C LYS A 35 -32.26 -24.80 -7.35
N ARG A 36 -31.33 -25.68 -7.74
CA ARG A 36 -31.45 -27.13 -7.55
C ARG A 36 -31.50 -27.53 -6.07
N ILE A 37 -30.70 -26.88 -5.23
CA ILE A 37 -30.75 -27.06 -3.77
C ILE A 37 -32.10 -26.63 -3.22
N ALA A 38 -32.62 -25.46 -3.63
CA ALA A 38 -33.91 -24.95 -3.17
C ALA A 38 -35.08 -25.88 -3.55
N GLN A 39 -35.02 -26.51 -4.72
CA GLN A 39 -36.01 -27.51 -5.16
C GLN A 39 -35.98 -28.77 -4.29
N LYS A 40 -34.79 -29.27 -3.92
CA LYS A 40 -34.66 -30.48 -3.09
C LYS A 40 -34.82 -30.23 -1.59
N ILE A 41 -34.42 -29.06 -1.10
CA ILE A 41 -34.50 -28.64 0.30
C ILE A 41 -35.47 -27.46 0.40
N GLY A 42 -36.77 -27.75 0.36
CA GLY A 42 -37.83 -26.74 0.25
C GLY A 42 -37.89 -25.67 1.35
N LYS A 43 -37.18 -25.84 2.48
CA LYS A 43 -37.06 -24.81 3.54
C LYS A 43 -35.99 -23.75 3.25
N LEU A 44 -35.14 -23.96 2.24
CA LEU A 44 -33.94 -23.16 1.98
C LEU A 44 -34.01 -22.47 0.61
N ASN A 45 -34.75 -21.36 0.54
CA ASN A 45 -34.85 -20.55 -0.68
C ASN A 45 -33.48 -20.04 -1.13
N VAL A 46 -33.31 -19.80 -2.43
CA VAL A 46 -32.05 -19.37 -3.07
C VAL A 46 -31.34 -18.24 -2.32
N GLU A 47 -32.08 -17.21 -1.90
CA GLU A 47 -31.52 -16.05 -1.19
C GLU A 47 -30.96 -16.36 0.20
N ARG A 48 -31.42 -17.44 0.85
CA ARG A 48 -30.91 -17.89 2.16
C ARG A 48 -29.60 -18.67 2.04
N GLN A 49 -29.19 -19.02 0.82
CA GLN A 49 -28.06 -19.91 0.57
C GLN A 49 -26.76 -19.13 0.35
N SER A 50 -25.74 -19.42 1.15
CA SER A 50 -24.35 -18.99 0.92
C SER A 50 -23.50 -20.23 0.65
N LEU A 51 -23.11 -20.43 -0.61
CA LEU A 51 -22.21 -21.50 -1.03
C LEU A 51 -20.75 -21.06 -0.87
N ARG A 52 -19.90 -21.96 -0.38
CA ARG A 52 -18.50 -21.71 -0.01
C ARG A 52 -17.63 -22.91 -0.40
N LEU A 53 -16.40 -22.64 -0.83
CA LEU A 53 -15.43 -23.71 -1.12
C LEU A 53 -14.85 -24.33 0.17
N GLU A 54 -14.81 -23.56 1.25
CA GLU A 54 -14.36 -23.99 2.57
C GLU A 54 -15.42 -23.64 3.63
N PRO A 55 -15.51 -24.38 4.76
CA PRO A 55 -16.53 -24.14 5.79
C PRO A 55 -16.51 -22.69 6.33
N LYS A 56 -15.31 -22.17 6.60
CA LYS A 56 -15.07 -20.80 7.08
C LYS A 56 -14.71 -19.80 5.97
N GLY A 57 -14.74 -20.24 4.70
CA GLY A 57 -14.36 -19.44 3.54
C GLY A 57 -15.37 -18.34 3.18
N LYS A 58 -15.01 -17.53 2.18
CA LYS A 58 -15.89 -16.49 1.60
C LYS A 58 -17.01 -17.12 0.77
N SER A 59 -18.14 -16.43 0.68
CA SER A 59 -19.23 -16.83 -0.24
C SER A 59 -18.75 -16.73 -1.68
N VAL A 60 -19.09 -17.73 -2.49
CA VAL A 60 -18.83 -17.73 -3.93
C VAL A 60 -19.88 -16.87 -4.65
N SER A 61 -19.48 -16.20 -5.73
CA SER A 61 -20.39 -15.40 -6.56
C SER A 61 -21.40 -16.28 -7.29
N ASP A 62 -22.64 -15.81 -7.41
CA ASP A 62 -23.72 -16.50 -8.11
C ASP A 62 -23.45 -16.71 -9.61
N ASP A 63 -22.65 -15.82 -10.20
CA ASP A 63 -22.32 -15.82 -11.63
C ASP A 63 -21.12 -16.69 -11.98
N SER A 64 -20.36 -17.17 -10.98
CA SER A 64 -19.21 -18.05 -11.19
C SER A 64 -19.68 -19.41 -11.73
N LYS A 65 -18.98 -19.94 -12.75
CA LYS A 65 -19.17 -21.32 -13.21
C LYS A 65 -18.42 -22.28 -12.33
N LEU A 66 -18.89 -23.52 -12.23
CA LEU A 66 -18.20 -24.56 -11.44
C LEU A 66 -16.79 -24.88 -11.98
N SER A 67 -16.58 -24.75 -13.30
CA SER A 67 -15.26 -24.86 -13.94
C SER A 67 -14.25 -23.85 -13.41
N ASP A 68 -14.69 -22.63 -13.14
CA ASP A 68 -13.83 -21.51 -12.72
C ASP A 68 -13.39 -21.66 -11.25
N LEU A 69 -14.05 -22.56 -10.50
CA LEU A 69 -13.84 -22.78 -9.08
C LEU A 69 -12.91 -23.97 -8.80
N ASN A 70 -12.29 -24.57 -9.83
CA ASN A 70 -11.40 -25.73 -9.73
C ASN A 70 -12.03 -26.95 -9.02
N ILE A 71 -13.35 -27.09 -9.08
CA ILE A 71 -14.06 -28.23 -8.52
C ILE A 71 -13.93 -29.39 -9.51
N SER A 72 -13.15 -30.41 -9.16
CA SER A 72 -12.79 -31.51 -10.08
C SER A 72 -14.01 -32.31 -10.55
N SER A 73 -13.94 -32.83 -11.78
CA SER A 73 -15.05 -33.52 -12.45
C SER A 73 -15.41 -34.90 -11.86
N GLN A 74 -14.71 -35.37 -10.81
CA GLN A 74 -14.91 -36.71 -10.25
C GLN A 74 -15.48 -36.74 -8.83
N LYS A 75 -15.37 -35.66 -8.03
CA LYS A 75 -16.10 -35.49 -6.76
C LYS A 75 -15.93 -34.07 -6.22
N GLY A 76 -16.88 -33.19 -6.49
CA GLY A 76 -16.85 -31.82 -6.00
C GLY A 76 -17.44 -31.71 -4.60
N VAL A 77 -16.80 -30.96 -3.70
CA VAL A 77 -17.34 -30.66 -2.35
C VAL A 77 -17.59 -29.15 -2.23
N ILE A 78 -18.79 -28.77 -1.81
CA ILE A 78 -19.15 -27.37 -1.48
C ILE A 78 -19.84 -27.32 -0.12
N TYR A 79 -19.60 -26.26 0.63
CA TYR A 79 -20.26 -26.01 1.91
C TYR A 79 -21.39 -24.98 1.77
N LEU A 80 -22.54 -25.29 2.35
CA LEU A 80 -23.74 -24.46 2.36
C LEU A 80 -23.96 -23.86 3.76
N LYS A 81 -24.01 -22.54 3.83
CA LYS A 81 -24.40 -21.78 5.02
C LYS A 81 -25.79 -21.19 4.84
N ASP A 82 -26.69 -21.51 5.77
CA ASP A 82 -27.99 -20.83 5.89
C ASP A 82 -27.82 -19.45 6.52
N LEU A 83 -28.19 -18.41 5.77
CA LEU A 83 -28.12 -17.00 6.18
C LEU A 83 -29.30 -16.57 7.08
N GLY A 84 -30.29 -17.44 7.30
CA GLY A 84 -31.54 -17.10 7.97
C GLY A 84 -32.47 -16.24 7.10
N PRO A 85 -33.60 -15.74 7.65
CA PRO A 85 -34.57 -14.97 6.89
C PRO A 85 -33.97 -13.71 6.24
N GLN A 86 -34.15 -13.59 4.94
CA GLN A 86 -33.60 -12.53 4.11
C GLN A 86 -34.71 -11.58 3.61
N ILE A 87 -34.37 -10.31 3.41
CA ILE A 87 -35.24 -9.30 2.81
C ILE A 87 -34.52 -8.60 1.64
N PRO A 88 -35.20 -8.31 0.51
CA PRO A 88 -34.58 -7.60 -0.61
C PRO A 88 -34.09 -6.20 -0.23
N TRP A 89 -32.92 -5.81 -0.74
CA TRP A 89 -32.35 -4.47 -0.48
C TRP A 89 -33.28 -3.33 -0.90
N LYS A 90 -34.00 -3.51 -2.02
CA LYS A 90 -35.01 -2.53 -2.47
C LYS A 90 -36.08 -2.28 -1.39
N THR A 91 -36.62 -3.36 -0.80
CA THR A 91 -37.61 -3.25 0.27
C THR A 91 -37.02 -2.61 1.52
N VAL A 92 -35.77 -2.93 1.87
CA VAL A 92 -35.08 -2.33 3.01
C VAL A 92 -35.01 -0.82 2.86
N PHE A 93 -34.47 -0.33 1.74
CA PHE A 93 -34.33 1.11 1.52
C PHE A 93 -35.68 1.82 1.45
N LEU A 94 -36.71 1.19 0.87
CA LEU A 94 -38.07 1.75 0.87
C LEU A 94 -38.60 1.94 2.30
N VAL A 95 -38.47 0.93 3.18
CA VAL A 95 -38.94 1.01 4.56
C VAL A 95 -38.08 1.99 5.38
N GLU A 96 -36.76 1.95 5.17
CA GLU A 96 -35.79 2.84 5.82
C GLU A 96 -36.12 4.31 5.54
N TYR A 97 -36.40 4.67 4.28
CA TYR A 97 -36.71 6.04 3.87
C TYR A 97 -38.19 6.43 4.07
N ALA A 98 -39.12 5.47 4.14
CA ALA A 98 -40.52 5.75 4.44
C ALA A 98 -40.69 6.37 5.83
N GLY A 99 -39.92 5.94 6.82
CA GLY A 99 -39.98 6.52 8.17
C GLY A 99 -39.72 8.02 8.18
N PRO A 100 -38.54 8.51 7.78
CA PRO A 100 -38.28 9.94 7.73
C PRO A 100 -39.26 10.73 6.86
N PHE A 101 -39.77 10.11 5.78
CA PHE A 101 -40.79 10.71 4.92
C PHE A 101 -42.14 10.94 5.64
N PHE A 102 -42.56 10.06 6.55
CA PHE A 102 -43.81 10.22 7.30
C PHE A 102 -43.64 10.86 8.68
N ILE A 103 -42.54 10.55 9.37
CA ILE A 103 -42.26 11.01 10.73
C ILE A 103 -42.07 12.51 10.75
N TYR A 104 -41.21 13.08 9.89
CA TYR A 104 -40.96 14.53 9.95
C TYR A 104 -42.23 15.37 9.68
N PRO A 105 -43.04 15.09 8.63
CA PRO A 105 -44.30 15.78 8.41
C PRO A 105 -45.27 15.70 9.57
N LEU A 106 -45.29 14.61 10.35
CA LEU A 106 -46.17 14.47 11.50
C LEU A 106 -45.92 15.58 12.53
N PHE A 107 -44.67 15.94 12.78
CA PHE A 107 -44.29 16.98 13.74
C PHE A 107 -44.67 18.38 13.26
N TYR A 108 -44.61 18.63 11.95
CA TYR A 108 -44.98 19.91 11.34
C TYR A 108 -46.50 20.07 11.18
N LEU A 109 -47.20 19.03 10.71
CA LEU A 109 -48.63 19.08 10.36
C LEU A 109 -49.56 18.80 11.55
N ARG A 110 -49.04 18.19 12.63
CA ARG A 110 -49.79 17.88 13.85
C ARG A 110 -49.05 18.35 15.12
N PRO A 111 -48.70 19.66 15.22
CA PRO A 111 -47.96 20.18 16.37
C PRO A 111 -48.75 20.05 17.67
N SER A 112 -50.09 20.10 17.63
CA SER A 112 -50.94 19.91 18.81
C SER A 112 -50.83 18.52 19.44
N PHE A 113 -50.63 17.49 18.60
CA PHE A 113 -50.47 16.11 19.05
C PHE A 113 -49.11 15.87 19.70
N ILE A 114 -48.07 16.56 19.23
CA ILE A 114 -46.68 16.35 19.69
C ILE A 114 -46.29 17.28 20.84
N TYR A 115 -46.65 18.57 20.75
CA TYR A 115 -46.21 19.62 21.68
C TYR A 115 -47.34 20.19 22.56
N GLY A 116 -48.56 19.63 22.45
CA GLY A 116 -49.75 20.05 23.20
C GLY A 116 -50.62 21.08 22.48
N SER A 117 -51.87 21.24 22.93
CA SER A 117 -52.91 22.03 22.25
C SER A 117 -52.51 23.49 21.96
N ALA A 118 -51.75 24.13 22.85
CA ALA A 118 -51.25 25.50 22.69
C ALA A 118 -50.21 25.67 21.57
N ALA A 119 -49.64 24.59 21.04
CA ALA A 119 -48.67 24.66 19.95
C ALA A 119 -49.30 25.02 18.60
N ALA A 120 -50.56 24.62 18.37
CA ALA A 120 -51.25 24.84 17.10
C ALA A 120 -51.60 26.32 16.85
N THR A 121 -51.61 27.15 17.89
CA THR A 121 -51.92 28.58 17.81
C THR A 121 -50.67 29.46 17.62
N LYS A 122 -49.47 28.88 17.64
CA LYS A 122 -48.22 29.65 17.44
C LYS A 122 -47.88 29.78 15.95
N ASN A 123 -47.37 30.95 15.57
CA ASN A 123 -46.89 31.20 14.21
C ASN A 123 -45.63 30.38 13.92
N VAL A 124 -45.62 29.72 12.76
CA VAL A 124 -44.49 28.91 12.31
C VAL A 124 -43.52 29.80 11.53
N HIS A 125 -42.25 29.80 11.93
CA HIS A 125 -41.21 30.57 11.25
C HIS A 125 -40.92 30.01 9.85
N THR A 126 -40.58 30.89 8.89
CA THR A 126 -40.34 30.51 7.48
C THR A 126 -39.26 29.44 7.31
N ALA A 127 -38.19 29.51 8.10
CA ALA A 127 -37.12 28.50 8.14
C ALA A 127 -37.63 27.08 8.43
N VAL A 128 -38.63 26.95 9.31
CA VAL A 128 -39.23 25.65 9.68
C VAL A 128 -40.05 25.11 8.52
N THR A 129 -40.81 25.97 7.83
CA THR A 129 -41.55 25.59 6.61
C THR A 129 -40.60 25.13 5.50
N TYR A 130 -39.50 25.84 5.25
CA TYR A 130 -38.51 25.40 4.27
C TYR A 130 -37.80 24.12 4.70
N ALA A 131 -37.53 23.93 6.00
CA ALA A 131 -36.97 22.69 6.52
C ALA A 131 -37.90 21.49 6.26
N PHE A 132 -39.19 21.65 6.52
CA PHE A 132 -40.22 20.65 6.20
C PHE A 132 -40.24 20.29 4.71
N LEU A 133 -40.21 21.31 3.83
CA LEU A 133 -40.20 21.08 2.38
C LEU A 133 -38.91 20.37 1.94
N CYS A 134 -37.74 20.84 2.34
CA CYS A 134 -36.45 20.22 2.01
C CYS A 134 -36.38 18.76 2.48
N TRP A 135 -36.79 18.50 3.72
CA TRP A 135 -36.79 17.15 4.28
C TRP A 135 -37.74 16.22 3.50
N SER A 136 -38.98 16.67 3.27
CA SER A 136 -40.00 15.87 2.58
C SER A 136 -39.60 15.59 1.14
N LEU A 137 -39.09 16.59 0.42
CA LEU A 137 -38.64 16.46 -0.96
C LEU A 137 -37.43 15.52 -1.08
N HIS A 138 -36.48 15.61 -0.15
CA HIS A 138 -35.33 14.70 -0.11
C HIS A 138 -35.78 13.24 0.01
N TYR A 139 -36.59 12.91 1.01
CA TYR A 139 -37.00 11.52 1.21
C TYR A 139 -38.02 11.04 0.17
N ALA A 140 -38.86 11.91 -0.38
CA ALA A 140 -39.68 11.60 -1.56
C ALA A 140 -38.80 11.20 -2.76
N LYS A 141 -37.77 12.00 -3.05
CA LYS A 141 -36.78 11.69 -4.08
C LYS A 141 -36.07 10.37 -3.78
N ARG A 142 -35.63 10.12 -2.55
CA ARG A 142 -34.97 8.85 -2.17
C ARG A 142 -35.87 7.64 -2.40
N LEU A 143 -37.15 7.74 -2.05
CA LEU A 143 -38.13 6.67 -2.31
C LEU A 143 -38.31 6.46 -3.81
N PHE A 144 -38.45 7.53 -4.59
CA PHE A 144 -38.54 7.48 -6.05
C PHE A 144 -37.28 6.85 -6.69
N GLU A 145 -36.09 7.29 -6.30
CA GLU A 145 -34.82 6.74 -6.78
C GLU A 145 -34.69 5.26 -6.47
N THR A 146 -35.04 4.86 -5.24
CA THR A 146 -35.00 3.45 -4.81
C THR A 146 -35.96 2.59 -5.64
N GLN A 147 -37.14 3.13 -5.96
CA GLN A 147 -38.17 2.41 -6.71
C GLN A 147 -37.82 2.27 -8.20
N PHE A 148 -37.30 3.35 -8.82
CA PHE A 148 -37.25 3.48 -10.28
C PHE A 148 -35.84 3.68 -10.87
N ILE A 149 -34.85 4.12 -10.10
CA ILE A 149 -33.50 4.48 -10.60
C ILE A 149 -32.44 3.48 -10.16
N HIS A 150 -32.38 3.14 -8.87
CA HIS A 150 -31.31 2.30 -8.30
C HIS A 150 -31.39 0.87 -8.80
N ARG A 151 -30.21 0.30 -9.11
CA ARG A 151 -30.03 -1.12 -9.46
C ARG A 151 -29.11 -1.78 -8.44
N PHE A 152 -29.67 -2.62 -7.58
CA PHE A 152 -28.93 -3.30 -6.51
C PHE A 152 -28.20 -4.53 -7.05
N SER A 153 -26.93 -4.72 -6.67
CA SER A 153 -26.10 -5.85 -7.12
C SER A 153 -26.22 -7.09 -6.22
N ASN A 154 -26.58 -6.90 -4.94
CA ASN A 154 -26.82 -7.99 -4.00
C ASN A 154 -28.33 -8.20 -3.84
N GLY A 155 -28.77 -9.45 -3.82
CA GLY A 155 -30.20 -9.79 -3.76
C GLY A 155 -30.87 -9.35 -2.46
N THR A 156 -30.24 -9.62 -1.31
CA THR A 156 -30.90 -9.48 -0.01
C THR A 156 -29.95 -9.13 1.15
N MET A 157 -30.54 -8.85 2.32
CA MET A 157 -29.87 -8.75 3.62
C MET A 157 -30.63 -9.49 4.74
N PRO A 158 -29.99 -9.83 5.87
CA PRO A 158 -30.68 -10.42 7.02
C PRO A 158 -31.77 -9.49 7.57
N ARG A 159 -32.99 -10.01 7.77
CA ARG A 159 -34.15 -9.19 8.17
C ARG A 159 -33.96 -8.42 9.48
N PHE A 160 -33.19 -8.95 10.43
CA PHE A 160 -33.01 -8.32 11.73
C PHE A 160 -32.18 -7.02 11.66
N ASN A 161 -31.35 -6.89 10.62
CA ASN A 161 -30.62 -5.65 10.38
C ASN A 161 -31.55 -4.51 9.92
N LEU A 162 -32.75 -4.82 9.41
CA LEU A 162 -33.75 -3.80 9.05
C LEU A 162 -34.13 -2.94 10.25
N PHE A 163 -34.32 -3.56 11.43
CA PHE A 163 -34.66 -2.82 12.64
C PHE A 163 -33.56 -1.83 13.02
N LYS A 164 -32.29 -2.26 12.97
CA LYS A 164 -31.15 -1.37 13.27
C LYS A 164 -31.10 -0.18 12.30
N ASN A 165 -31.29 -0.43 11.01
CA ASN A 165 -31.33 0.63 10.01
C ASN A 165 -32.50 1.59 10.24
N CYS A 166 -33.72 1.06 10.41
CA CYS A 166 -34.91 1.88 10.61
C CYS A 166 -34.80 2.69 11.91
N SER A 167 -34.39 2.08 13.02
CA SER A 167 -34.19 2.80 14.28
C SER A 167 -33.24 4.00 14.14
N TYR A 168 -32.19 3.87 13.32
CA TYR A 168 -31.28 4.98 13.05
C TYR A 168 -31.99 6.11 12.29
N TYR A 169 -32.53 5.84 11.09
CA TYR A 169 -33.12 6.89 10.27
C TYR A 169 -34.38 7.49 10.88
N TRP A 170 -35.25 6.65 11.43
CA TRP A 170 -36.52 7.06 12.02
C TRP A 170 -36.27 7.82 13.32
N GLY A 171 -35.30 7.37 14.13
CA GLY A 171 -34.88 8.05 15.35
C GLY A 171 -34.30 9.43 15.07
N PHE A 172 -33.37 9.55 14.11
CA PHE A 172 -32.83 10.85 13.71
C PHE A 172 -33.88 11.75 13.07
N ALA A 173 -34.81 11.21 12.29
CA ALA A 173 -35.92 11.97 11.75
C ALA A 173 -36.79 12.57 12.86
N ALA A 174 -37.20 11.74 13.84
CA ALA A 174 -37.97 12.22 14.99
C ALA A 174 -37.18 13.24 15.83
N PHE A 175 -35.88 12.99 16.06
CA PHE A 175 -35.02 13.88 16.83
C PHE A 175 -34.87 15.25 16.18
N VAL A 176 -34.50 15.30 14.89
CA VAL A 176 -34.38 16.57 14.18
C VAL A 176 -35.73 17.26 14.04
N ALA A 177 -36.79 16.51 13.70
CA ALA A 177 -38.14 17.05 13.57
C ALA A 177 -38.63 17.67 14.88
N TYR A 178 -38.38 17.02 16.02
CA TYR A 178 -38.80 17.51 17.34
C TYR A 178 -38.26 18.90 17.63
N PHE A 179 -36.96 19.13 17.43
CA PHE A 179 -36.35 20.42 17.77
C PHE A 179 -36.60 21.49 16.70
N VAL A 180 -36.57 21.15 15.41
CA VAL A 180 -36.76 22.14 14.33
C VAL A 180 -38.21 22.62 14.27
N ASN A 181 -39.19 21.74 14.54
CA ASN A 181 -40.61 22.12 14.53
C ASN A 181 -41.13 22.56 15.90
N HIS A 182 -40.26 22.67 16.91
CA HIS A 182 -40.70 23.01 18.27
C HIS A 182 -41.32 24.42 18.33
N PRO A 183 -42.39 24.66 19.11
CA PRO A 183 -42.99 25.99 19.29
C PRO A 183 -42.09 27.04 19.97
N LEU A 184 -40.84 26.69 20.28
CA LEU A 184 -39.80 27.55 20.86
C LEU A 184 -38.57 27.60 19.93
N PHE A 185 -38.73 27.23 18.66
CA PHE A 185 -37.67 27.29 17.67
C PHE A 185 -37.11 28.71 17.57
N THR A 186 -35.80 28.83 17.78
CA THR A 186 -35.08 30.10 17.66
C THR A 186 -34.66 30.32 16.20
N PRO A 187 -35.04 31.45 15.56
CA PRO A 187 -34.62 31.76 14.20
C PRO A 187 -33.09 31.80 14.05
N PRO A 188 -32.57 31.50 12.84
CA PRO A 188 -31.13 31.56 12.56
C PRO A 188 -30.56 32.98 12.74
N SER A 189 -29.32 33.06 13.23
CA SER A 189 -28.68 34.31 13.70
C SER A 189 -28.45 35.34 12.59
N PHE A 190 -28.26 34.90 11.34
CA PHE A 190 -28.05 35.78 10.20
C PHE A 190 -29.32 36.00 9.35
N GLY A 191 -30.50 35.68 9.91
CA GLY A 191 -31.80 35.97 9.31
C GLY A 191 -32.03 35.31 7.95
N ASN A 192 -32.80 35.99 7.09
CA ASN A 192 -33.26 35.45 5.80
C ASN A 192 -32.13 35.11 4.81
N ALA A 193 -31.01 35.83 4.86
CA ALA A 193 -29.88 35.57 3.96
C ALA A 193 -29.30 34.16 4.16
N GLN A 194 -29.13 33.75 5.42
CA GLN A 194 -28.68 32.39 5.77
C GLN A 194 -29.69 31.33 5.35
N ILE A 195 -30.99 31.61 5.53
CA ILE A 195 -32.07 30.70 5.14
C ILE A 195 -32.03 30.46 3.62
N TYR A 196 -31.98 31.52 2.82
CA TYR A 196 -31.97 31.41 1.35
C TYR A 196 -30.67 30.81 0.81
N LEU A 197 -29.53 31.11 1.42
CA LEU A 197 -28.25 30.50 1.06
C LEU A 197 -28.28 28.99 1.33
N GLY A 198 -28.76 28.58 2.51
CA GLY A 198 -28.92 27.18 2.87
C GLY A 198 -29.92 26.46 1.96
N LEU A 199 -31.06 27.07 1.66
CA LEU A 199 -32.05 26.52 0.73
C LEU A 199 -31.47 26.33 -0.68
N THR A 200 -30.78 27.33 -1.21
CA THR A 200 -30.16 27.27 -2.55
C THR A 200 -29.10 26.17 -2.61
N GLY A 201 -28.22 26.10 -1.60
CA GLY A 201 -27.21 25.06 -1.49
C GLY A 201 -27.82 23.64 -1.40
N PHE A 202 -28.93 23.51 -0.67
CA PHE A 202 -29.68 22.25 -0.56
C PHE A 202 -30.22 21.81 -1.91
N LEU A 203 -30.91 22.70 -2.65
CA LEU A 203 -31.51 22.38 -3.94
C LEU A 203 -30.47 21.98 -5.00
N ILE A 204 -29.36 22.73 -5.10
CA ILE A 204 -28.25 22.39 -6.00
C ILE A 204 -27.69 21.01 -5.65
N SER A 205 -27.53 20.73 -4.36
CA SER A 205 -27.00 19.46 -3.87
C SER A 205 -27.94 18.30 -4.17
N GLU A 206 -29.25 18.46 -3.98
CA GLU A 206 -30.24 17.44 -4.28
C GLU A 206 -30.30 17.09 -5.77
N PHE A 207 -30.24 18.11 -6.62
CA PHE A 207 -30.21 17.96 -8.07
C PHE A 207 -28.91 17.31 -8.55
N GLY A 208 -27.76 17.73 -8.00
CA GLY A 208 -26.46 17.10 -8.22
C GLY A 208 -26.45 15.62 -7.82
N ASN A 209 -26.99 15.29 -6.65
CA ASN A 209 -27.10 13.92 -6.19
C ASN A 209 -27.95 13.04 -7.13
N LEU A 210 -29.13 13.54 -7.55
CA LEU A 210 -30.01 12.83 -8.49
C LEU A 210 -29.34 12.61 -9.85
N SER A 211 -28.70 13.65 -10.38
CA SER A 211 -27.92 13.61 -11.62
C SER A 211 -26.88 12.48 -11.60
N ILE A 212 -26.10 12.40 -10.53
CA ILE A 212 -25.08 11.35 -10.37
C ILE A 212 -25.73 9.96 -10.27
N HIS A 213 -26.87 9.81 -9.59
CA HIS A 213 -27.57 8.52 -9.53
C HIS A 213 -28.08 8.06 -10.91
N ILE A 214 -28.57 8.97 -11.75
CA ILE A 214 -28.98 8.66 -13.12
C ILE A 214 -27.77 8.23 -13.96
N LEU A 215 -26.65 8.95 -13.86
CA LEU A 215 -25.40 8.59 -14.54
C LEU A 215 -24.92 7.19 -14.11
N LEU A 216 -24.90 6.92 -12.80
CA LEU A 216 -24.51 5.62 -12.24
C LEU A 216 -25.44 4.49 -12.69
N ARG A 217 -26.74 4.75 -12.90
CA ARG A 217 -27.67 3.78 -13.49
C ARG A 217 -27.30 3.47 -14.94
N ASN A 218 -27.00 4.49 -15.73
CA ASN A 218 -26.71 4.36 -17.17
C ASN A 218 -25.37 3.65 -17.44
N LEU A 219 -24.43 3.68 -16.48
CA LEU A 219 -23.19 2.91 -16.57
C LEU A 219 -23.39 1.38 -16.52
N ARG A 220 -24.59 0.89 -16.19
CA ARG A 220 -24.93 -0.53 -16.20
C ARG A 220 -25.97 -0.81 -17.28
N PRO A 221 -25.65 -1.53 -18.36
CA PRO A 221 -26.66 -1.96 -19.33
C PRO A 221 -27.78 -2.78 -18.65
N PRO A 222 -29.06 -2.61 -19.02
CA PRO A 222 -30.17 -3.38 -18.47
C PRO A 222 -29.89 -4.90 -18.58
N GLY A 223 -30.07 -5.63 -17.47
CA GLY A 223 -29.85 -7.09 -17.45
C GLY A 223 -28.41 -7.54 -17.22
N THR A 224 -27.42 -6.64 -17.17
CA THR A 224 -26.01 -6.97 -16.92
C THR A 224 -25.56 -6.60 -15.51
N ARG A 225 -24.61 -7.37 -14.95
CA ARG A 225 -23.92 -7.06 -13.68
C ARG A 225 -22.53 -6.42 -13.89
N GLU A 226 -22.20 -6.09 -15.14
CA GLU A 226 -20.92 -5.51 -15.52
C GLU A 226 -20.72 -4.13 -14.84
N ARG A 227 -19.54 -3.93 -14.25
CA ARG A 227 -19.16 -2.69 -13.59
C ARG A 227 -18.20 -1.92 -14.50
N ARG A 228 -18.46 -0.62 -14.66
CA ARG A 228 -17.62 0.30 -15.45
C ARG A 228 -17.13 1.44 -14.58
N ILE A 229 -15.96 1.98 -14.92
CA ILE A 229 -15.40 3.14 -14.24
C ILE A 229 -16.28 4.36 -14.52
N PRO A 230 -16.83 5.02 -13.48
CA PRO A 230 -17.60 6.25 -13.67
C PRO A 230 -16.70 7.38 -14.18
N LYS A 231 -17.13 8.06 -15.24
CA LYS A 231 -16.46 9.24 -15.83
C LYS A 231 -17.46 10.38 -15.94
N PRO A 232 -17.01 11.64 -15.93
CA PRO A 232 -17.88 12.77 -16.25
C PRO A 232 -18.45 12.61 -17.66
N ASP A 233 -19.67 13.08 -17.84
CA ASP A 233 -20.37 13.20 -19.11
C ASP A 233 -20.58 14.69 -19.44
N GLY A 234 -21.45 15.02 -20.40
CA GLY A 234 -21.76 16.40 -20.77
C GLY A 234 -22.48 17.22 -19.69
N ASN A 235 -22.83 16.62 -18.54
CA ASN A 235 -23.48 17.33 -17.43
C ASN A 235 -22.43 18.01 -16.53
N PRO A 236 -22.50 19.33 -16.27
CA PRO A 236 -21.53 20.01 -15.41
C PRO A 236 -21.46 19.44 -13.99
N LEU A 237 -22.54 18.83 -13.48
CA LEU A 237 -22.59 18.24 -12.14
C LEU A 237 -21.81 16.92 -12.05
N SER A 238 -21.53 16.27 -13.18
CA SER A 238 -20.74 15.04 -13.22
C SER A 238 -19.23 15.30 -13.24
N LEU A 239 -18.79 16.55 -13.51
CA LEU A 239 -17.39 16.96 -13.47
C LEU A 239 -16.70 16.64 -12.14
N LEU A 240 -17.48 16.52 -11.06
CA LEU A 240 -16.96 16.15 -9.76
C LEU A 240 -16.29 14.77 -9.76
N PHE A 241 -16.60 13.88 -10.72
CA PHE A 241 -15.88 12.62 -10.93
C PHE A 241 -14.40 12.80 -11.28
N ASN A 242 -13.97 13.97 -11.77
CA ASN A 242 -12.54 14.26 -11.96
C ASN A 242 -11.81 14.38 -10.62
N TYR A 243 -12.51 14.78 -9.57
CA TYR A 243 -11.93 15.09 -8.27
C TYR A 243 -12.21 14.03 -7.22
N VAL A 244 -13.42 13.47 -7.17
CA VAL A 244 -13.82 12.51 -6.12
C VAL A 244 -14.37 11.21 -6.69
N SER A 245 -14.19 10.13 -5.94
CA SER A 245 -14.64 8.79 -6.37
C SER A 245 -16.14 8.54 -6.20
N CYS A 246 -16.80 9.25 -5.28
CA CYS A 246 -18.22 9.11 -4.98
C CYS A 246 -18.95 10.48 -4.91
N PRO A 247 -19.13 11.18 -6.05
CA PRO A 247 -19.81 12.49 -6.08
C PRO A 247 -21.19 12.49 -5.45
N ASN A 248 -21.94 11.38 -5.54
CA ASN A 248 -23.26 11.26 -4.93
C ASN A 248 -23.20 11.44 -3.40
N TYR A 249 -22.18 10.91 -2.72
CA TYR A 249 -22.00 11.13 -1.28
C TYR A 249 -21.55 12.55 -0.96
N THR A 250 -20.78 13.18 -1.85
CA THR A 250 -20.40 14.60 -1.68
C THR A 250 -21.61 15.51 -1.75
N TYR A 251 -22.46 15.33 -2.76
CA TYR A 251 -23.72 16.08 -2.89
C TYR A 251 -24.68 15.80 -1.73
N GLU A 252 -24.75 14.57 -1.25
CA GLU A 252 -25.55 14.24 -0.08
C GLU A 252 -25.08 14.99 1.18
N ALA A 253 -23.77 14.96 1.43
CA ALA A 253 -23.18 15.65 2.57
C ALA A 253 -23.37 17.16 2.48
N SER A 254 -23.23 17.75 1.29
CA SER A 254 -23.45 19.18 1.09
C SER A 254 -24.92 19.55 1.27
N ALA A 255 -25.87 18.72 0.84
CA ALA A 255 -27.29 18.95 1.09
C ALA A 255 -27.57 19.06 2.60
N TRP A 256 -27.13 18.07 3.38
CA TRP A 256 -27.39 18.06 4.82
C TRP A 256 -26.62 19.16 5.58
N LEU A 257 -25.42 19.53 5.13
CA LEU A 257 -24.71 20.70 5.66
C LEU A 257 -25.48 22.00 5.38
N SER A 258 -25.97 22.18 4.15
CA SER A 258 -26.80 23.33 3.79
C SER A 258 -28.12 23.36 4.56
N PHE A 259 -28.73 22.19 4.84
CA PHE A 259 -29.88 22.08 5.71
C PHE A 259 -29.55 22.52 7.15
N SER A 260 -28.45 22.01 7.73
CA SER A 260 -28.00 22.40 9.08
C SER A 260 -27.73 23.90 9.18
N LEU A 261 -27.14 24.51 8.16
CA LEU A 261 -26.93 25.96 8.08
C LEU A 261 -28.25 26.71 7.98
N MET A 262 -29.20 26.23 7.18
CA MET A 262 -30.52 26.86 7.00
C MET A 262 -31.31 26.94 8.32
N VAL A 263 -31.30 25.86 9.11
CA VAL A 263 -32.08 25.78 10.36
C VAL A 263 -31.29 26.16 11.61
N GLN A 264 -29.96 26.20 11.53
CA GLN A 264 -29.05 26.48 12.64
C GLN A 264 -29.36 25.67 13.91
N SER A 265 -29.58 24.36 13.75
CA SER A 265 -29.99 23.46 14.83
C SER A 265 -28.91 22.43 15.13
N LEU A 266 -28.55 22.26 16.40
CA LEU A 266 -27.56 21.27 16.84
C LEU A 266 -27.98 19.83 16.48
N PRO A 267 -29.23 19.38 16.71
CA PRO A 267 -29.72 18.09 16.22
C PRO A 267 -29.50 17.88 14.72
N ALA A 268 -29.76 18.90 13.90
CA ALA A 268 -29.53 18.82 12.45
C ALA A 268 -28.04 18.67 12.12
N LEU A 269 -27.15 19.39 12.83
CA LEU A 269 -25.71 19.27 12.65
C LEU A 269 -25.18 17.90 13.08
N LEU A 270 -25.67 17.36 14.20
CA LEU A 270 -25.31 16.02 14.66
C LEU A 270 -25.73 14.93 13.67
N PHE A 271 -26.93 15.05 13.10
CA PHE A 271 -27.39 14.17 12.02
C PHE A 271 -26.46 14.24 10.79
N THR A 272 -26.14 15.45 10.34
CA THR A 272 -25.20 15.68 9.23
C THR A 272 -23.83 15.07 9.51
N ALA A 273 -23.28 15.28 10.71
CA ALA A 273 -21.97 14.74 11.09
C ALA A 273 -21.96 13.20 11.13
N ALA A 274 -22.99 12.58 11.72
CA ALA A 274 -23.11 11.14 11.79
C ALA A 274 -23.26 10.51 10.38
N GLY A 275 -24.12 11.09 9.54
CA GLY A 275 -24.30 10.67 8.15
C GLY A 275 -23.02 10.83 7.32
N PHE A 276 -22.32 11.96 7.47
CA PHE A 276 -21.05 12.22 6.79
C PHE A 276 -19.98 11.20 7.15
N PHE A 277 -19.80 10.90 8.44
CA PHE A 277 -18.84 9.89 8.91
C PHE A 277 -19.13 8.51 8.31
N GLN A 278 -20.40 8.10 8.31
CA GLN A 278 -20.81 6.81 7.75
C GLN A 278 -20.56 6.74 6.22
N MET A 279 -20.92 7.79 5.48
CA MET A 279 -20.70 7.85 4.03
C MET A 279 -19.20 7.91 3.67
N MET A 280 -18.37 8.54 4.50
CA MET A 280 -16.92 8.57 4.32
C MET A 280 -16.32 7.16 4.36
N ILE A 281 -16.74 6.33 5.32
CA ILE A 281 -16.30 4.93 5.42
C ILE A 281 -16.70 4.17 4.14
N TRP A 282 -17.92 4.35 3.66
CA TRP A 282 -18.39 3.71 2.43
C TRP A 282 -17.64 4.19 1.19
N ALA A 283 -17.37 5.50 1.07
CA ALA A 283 -16.59 6.07 -0.02
C ALA A 283 -15.18 5.48 -0.09
N LYS A 284 -14.51 5.35 1.06
CA LYS A 284 -13.15 4.76 1.17
C LYS A 284 -13.14 3.31 0.72
N ASN A 285 -14.11 2.52 1.17
CA ASN A 285 -14.24 1.11 0.79
C ASN A 285 -14.51 0.95 -0.72
N LYS A 286 -15.36 1.80 -1.29
CA LYS A 286 -15.70 1.78 -2.72
C LYS A 286 -14.52 2.18 -3.60
N HIS A 287 -13.74 3.17 -3.19
CA HIS A 287 -12.51 3.57 -3.88
C HIS A 287 -11.44 2.47 -3.87
N ARG A 288 -11.20 1.85 -2.71
CA ARG A 288 -10.29 0.71 -2.60
C ARG A 288 -10.71 -0.44 -3.51
N ALA A 289 -12.01 -0.71 -3.60
CA ALA A 289 -12.55 -1.71 -4.52
C ALA A 289 -12.28 -1.34 -5.99
N TYR A 290 -12.48 -0.08 -6.40
CA TYR A 290 -12.19 0.35 -7.77
C TYR A 290 -10.71 0.24 -8.15
N ILE A 291 -9.78 0.58 -7.25
CA ILE A 291 -8.33 0.41 -7.50
C ILE A 291 -7.98 -1.06 -7.71
N LYS A 292 -8.64 -1.98 -6.97
CA LYS A 292 -8.39 -3.41 -7.09
C LYS A 292 -9.04 -4.03 -8.33
N GLU A 293 -10.24 -3.56 -8.68
CA GLU A 293 -11.07 -4.12 -9.75
C GLU A 293 -10.64 -3.61 -11.14
N PHE A 294 -10.14 -2.38 -11.24
CA PHE A 294 -9.81 -1.76 -12.52
C PHE A 294 -8.35 -1.27 -12.57
N PRO A 295 -7.48 -1.92 -13.37
CA PRO A 295 -6.08 -1.50 -13.55
C PRO A 295 -5.93 -0.05 -14.03
N ASP A 296 -6.83 0.41 -14.92
CA ASP A 296 -6.82 1.74 -15.54
C ASP A 296 -7.54 2.82 -14.68
N TYR A 297 -7.85 2.54 -13.41
CA TYR A 297 -8.54 3.51 -12.56
C TYR A 297 -7.60 4.67 -12.17
N PRO A 298 -8.02 5.94 -12.35
CA PRO A 298 -7.18 7.09 -12.02
C PRO A 298 -6.95 7.19 -10.50
N ARG A 299 -5.72 6.84 -10.08
CA ARG A 299 -5.27 6.87 -8.68
C ARG A 299 -5.21 8.28 -8.08
N SER A 300 -5.31 9.31 -8.91
CA SER A 300 -5.33 10.72 -8.52
C SER A 300 -6.69 11.21 -7.98
N ARG A 301 -7.79 10.46 -8.17
CA ARG A 301 -9.12 10.81 -7.64
C ARG A 301 -9.12 10.76 -6.11
N LEU A 302 -9.52 11.85 -5.48
CA LEU A 302 -9.58 12.02 -4.04
C LEU A 302 -10.70 11.18 -3.44
N THR A 303 -10.50 10.65 -2.23
CA THR A 303 -11.52 9.90 -1.48
C THR A 303 -12.22 10.79 -0.46
N VAL A 304 -11.44 11.59 0.27
CA VAL A 304 -11.78 12.74 1.12
C VAL A 304 -10.44 13.48 1.30
N ARG A 305 -10.45 14.82 1.38
CA ARG A 305 -9.32 15.74 1.64
C ARG A 305 -7.91 15.12 1.68
N LYS A 306 -7.07 15.51 0.72
CA LYS A 306 -5.60 15.39 0.73
C LYS A 306 -4.98 16.30 1.81
N THR A 307 -5.43 16.19 3.06
CA THR A 307 -5.05 17.12 4.14
C THR A 307 -4.22 16.48 5.25
N GLU A 308 -3.84 15.22 5.13
CA GLU A 308 -2.81 14.63 6.00
C GLU A 308 -1.82 13.79 5.19
N MET A 309 -1.24 14.36 4.13
CA MET A 309 0.06 13.90 3.63
C MET A 309 1.12 15.01 3.76
N SER A 310 0.75 16.16 4.31
CA SER A 310 1.63 17.29 4.60
C SER A 310 2.34 17.18 5.96
N GLU A 311 2.12 16.10 6.71
CA GLU A 311 2.65 15.91 8.08
C GLU A 311 3.90 15.03 8.17
N ILE A 312 4.25 14.28 7.14
CA ILE A 312 5.45 13.41 7.17
C ILE A 312 6.48 13.94 6.19
N GLN A 313 7.73 14.06 6.64
CA GLN A 313 8.90 14.37 5.83
C GLN A 313 9.62 13.07 5.46
N GLY A 314 10.07 12.95 4.21
CA GLY A 314 10.97 11.88 3.80
C GLY A 314 12.39 12.20 4.23
N VAL A 315 13.09 11.25 4.82
CA VAL A 315 14.49 11.41 5.22
C VAL A 315 15.29 10.27 4.62
N VAL A 316 16.31 10.59 3.82
CA VAL A 316 17.22 9.60 3.23
C VAL A 316 18.61 9.76 3.83
N LEU A 317 19.15 8.68 4.38
CA LEU A 317 20.49 8.64 4.98
C LEU A 317 21.50 8.04 3.98
N CYS A 318 22.38 8.88 3.44
CA CYS A 318 23.41 8.54 2.46
C CYS A 318 24.86 8.72 3.00
N SER A 319 25.06 8.96 4.30
CA SER A 319 26.37 9.29 4.88
C SER A 319 27.31 8.09 5.14
N GLY A 320 26.82 6.86 5.02
CA GLY A 320 27.60 5.66 5.36
C GLY A 320 28.78 5.40 4.42
N ALA A 321 29.96 5.13 4.98
CA ALA A 321 31.21 4.89 4.24
C ALA A 321 31.22 3.60 3.39
N GLY A 322 30.34 2.63 3.68
CA GLY A 322 30.31 1.37 2.93
C GLY A 322 31.43 0.37 3.28
N THR A 323 31.89 0.39 4.53
CA THR A 323 32.97 -0.47 5.06
C THR A 323 32.83 -1.97 4.81
N ARG A 324 31.60 -2.47 4.59
CA ARG A 324 31.32 -3.89 4.26
C ARG A 324 31.42 -4.21 2.75
N MET A 325 31.74 -3.22 1.92
CA MET A 325 31.79 -3.27 0.46
C MET A 325 32.99 -2.52 -0.12
N THR A 326 34.09 -2.42 0.64
CA THR A 326 35.30 -1.66 0.26
C THR A 326 35.80 -1.97 -1.15
N ALA A 327 35.72 -3.24 -1.57
CA ALA A 327 36.10 -3.67 -2.92
C ALA A 327 35.31 -3.01 -4.08
N LEU A 328 34.16 -2.39 -3.78
CA LEU A 328 33.31 -1.69 -4.75
C LEU A 328 33.25 -0.19 -4.48
N THR A 329 33.52 0.25 -3.26
CA THR A 329 33.30 1.63 -2.81
C THR A 329 34.57 2.48 -2.80
N GLU A 330 35.66 1.99 -3.36
CA GLU A 330 36.95 2.69 -3.44
C GLU A 330 36.87 3.92 -4.36
N GLU A 331 36.31 3.75 -5.57
CA GLU A 331 36.12 4.86 -6.53
C GLU A 331 34.71 5.47 -6.45
N ILE A 332 33.68 4.64 -6.20
CA ILE A 332 32.27 5.06 -6.25
C ILE A 332 31.68 5.06 -4.83
N PRO A 333 31.17 6.20 -4.32
CA PRO A 333 30.49 6.23 -3.03
C PRO A 333 29.32 5.24 -2.98
N LYS A 334 29.11 4.56 -1.84
CA LYS A 334 28.08 3.51 -1.68
C LYS A 334 26.70 3.93 -2.21
N CYS A 335 26.27 5.15 -1.92
CA CYS A 335 24.94 5.64 -2.34
C CYS A 335 24.79 5.82 -3.87
N LEU A 336 25.90 5.96 -4.60
CA LEU A 336 25.94 6.11 -6.06
C LEU A 336 26.20 4.80 -6.80
N LEU A 337 26.53 3.72 -6.10
CA LEU A 337 26.72 2.40 -6.73
C LEU A 337 25.51 2.04 -7.61
N PRO A 338 25.72 1.65 -8.87
CA PRO A 338 24.63 1.43 -9.80
C PRO A 338 23.95 0.09 -9.53
N VAL A 339 22.64 0.12 -9.26
CA VAL A 339 21.78 -1.05 -9.29
C VAL A 339 20.98 -1.02 -10.59
N VAL A 340 21.33 -1.90 -11.53
CA VAL A 340 20.70 -1.98 -12.86
C VAL A 340 20.77 -0.63 -13.61
N GLY A 341 21.93 0.04 -13.54
CA GLY A 341 22.17 1.32 -14.23
C GLY A 341 21.52 2.54 -13.56
N VAL A 342 21.02 2.38 -12.33
CA VAL A 342 20.41 3.46 -11.54
C VAL A 342 21.17 3.60 -10.22
N PRO A 343 21.61 4.81 -9.83
CA PRO A 343 22.28 5.02 -8.55
C PRO A 343 21.44 4.49 -7.37
N MET A 344 22.07 3.78 -6.43
CA MET A 344 21.39 3.08 -5.34
C MET A 344 20.39 3.96 -4.57
N PHE A 345 20.75 5.21 -4.26
CA PHE A 345 19.91 6.14 -3.49
C PHE A 345 18.61 6.58 -4.22
N ILE A 346 18.51 6.40 -5.54
CA ILE A 346 17.31 6.74 -6.30
C ILE A 346 16.16 5.78 -5.96
N TYR A 347 16.44 4.53 -5.58
CA TYR A 347 15.43 3.55 -5.17
C TYR A 347 14.64 3.95 -3.91
N PRO A 348 15.30 4.35 -2.80
CA PRO A 348 14.60 4.84 -1.63
C PRO A 348 13.88 6.18 -1.91
N VAL A 349 14.49 7.11 -2.66
CA VAL A 349 13.83 8.35 -3.08
C VAL A 349 12.55 8.06 -3.88
N SER A 350 12.62 7.17 -4.87
CA SER A 350 11.46 6.71 -5.65
C SER A 350 10.40 6.08 -4.76
N SER A 351 10.78 5.33 -3.73
CA SER A 351 9.85 4.74 -2.76
C SER A 351 9.12 5.79 -1.91
N LEU A 352 9.81 6.86 -1.49
CA LEU A 352 9.21 8.01 -0.80
C LEU A 352 8.23 8.77 -1.70
N LEU A 353 8.63 9.03 -2.95
CA LEU A 353 7.77 9.71 -3.95
C LEU A 353 6.52 8.88 -4.28
N ARG A 354 6.65 7.56 -4.44
CA ARG A 354 5.52 6.64 -4.65
C ARG A 354 4.60 6.55 -3.43
N ALA A 355 5.11 6.79 -2.22
CA ALA A 355 4.32 6.95 -1.00
C ALA A 355 3.61 8.32 -0.93
N GLY A 356 3.93 9.24 -1.85
CA GLY A 356 3.31 10.55 -1.99
C GLY A 356 3.97 11.65 -1.16
N LEU A 357 5.17 11.41 -0.63
CA LEU A 357 5.94 12.42 0.10
C LEU A 357 6.52 13.45 -0.87
N LYS A 358 6.44 14.72 -0.49
CA LYS A 358 6.86 15.85 -1.32
C LYS A 358 7.95 16.72 -0.70
N ASP A 359 8.27 16.51 0.57
CA ASP A 359 9.34 17.21 1.28
C ASP A 359 10.34 16.14 1.70
N ILE A 360 11.48 16.09 1.02
CA ILE A 360 12.50 15.05 1.17
C ILE A 360 13.83 15.70 1.55
N LYS A 361 14.39 15.27 2.69
CA LYS A 361 15.71 15.65 3.18
C LYS A 361 16.68 14.52 2.87
N ILE A 362 17.81 14.83 2.26
CA ILE A 362 18.86 13.85 1.95
C ILE A 362 20.13 14.23 2.68
N PHE A 363 20.60 13.36 3.56
CA PHE A 363 21.84 13.54 4.32
C PHE A 363 22.98 12.82 3.61
N VAL A 364 23.99 13.55 3.18
CA VAL A 364 25.08 13.00 2.35
C VAL A 364 26.41 13.63 2.76
N ARG A 365 27.51 12.91 2.51
CA ARG A 365 28.87 13.48 2.67
C ARG A 365 29.07 14.65 1.71
N GLU A 366 29.84 15.64 2.15
CA GLU A 366 30.06 16.88 1.40
C GLU A 366 30.60 16.64 -0.02
N ASN A 367 31.54 15.70 -0.19
CA ASN A 367 32.16 15.36 -1.46
C ASN A 367 31.23 14.66 -2.48
N VAL A 368 30.06 14.16 -2.07
CA VAL A 368 29.13 13.43 -2.93
C VAL A 368 27.91 14.28 -3.32
N ARG A 369 27.74 15.45 -2.71
CA ARG A 369 26.56 16.31 -2.87
C ARG A 369 26.25 16.66 -4.33
N ASP A 370 27.24 17.09 -5.09
CA ASP A 370 27.02 17.57 -6.45
C ASP A 370 26.66 16.43 -7.40
N ALA A 371 27.32 15.28 -7.27
CA ALA A 371 27.00 14.07 -8.02
C ALA A 371 25.58 13.54 -7.70
N LEU A 372 25.15 13.65 -6.44
CA LEU A 372 23.80 13.29 -6.03
C LEU A 372 22.76 14.23 -6.65
N TRP A 373 23.02 15.54 -6.66
CA TRP A 373 22.12 16.51 -7.29
C TRP A 373 22.00 16.29 -8.81
N ALA A 374 23.13 16.09 -9.49
CA ALA A 374 23.14 15.76 -10.93
C ALA A 374 22.32 14.49 -11.23
N SER A 375 22.41 13.47 -10.37
CA SER A 375 21.60 12.25 -10.49
C SER A 375 20.10 12.51 -10.29
N LEU A 376 19.70 13.45 -9.42
CA LEU A 376 18.28 13.81 -9.29
C LEU A 376 17.74 14.50 -10.56
N GLU A 377 18.55 15.36 -11.17
CA GLU A 377 18.22 16.07 -12.41
C GLU A 377 18.15 15.14 -13.63
N GLU A 378 19.09 14.19 -13.76
CA GLU A 378 19.09 13.20 -14.84
C GLU A 378 17.76 12.41 -14.87
N PHE A 379 17.25 12.06 -13.68
CA PHE A 379 16.03 11.29 -13.53
C PHE A 379 14.75 12.17 -13.48
N GLY A 380 14.89 13.49 -13.60
CA GLY A 380 13.76 14.44 -13.57
C GLY A 380 13.01 14.47 -12.23
N LEU A 381 13.65 14.00 -11.15
CA LEU A 381 13.01 13.88 -9.84
C LEU A 381 12.90 15.23 -9.13
N GLU A 382 13.81 16.16 -9.39
CA GLU A 382 13.84 17.52 -8.83
C GLU A 382 12.53 18.30 -9.03
N LYS A 383 11.79 17.98 -10.11
CA LYS A 383 10.48 18.59 -10.43
C LYS A 383 9.31 17.96 -9.67
N THR A 384 9.50 16.79 -9.06
CA THR A 384 8.42 15.98 -8.47
C THR A 384 8.17 16.28 -6.99
N ALA A 385 9.20 16.74 -6.27
CA ALA A 385 9.18 17.06 -4.84
C ALA A 385 10.18 18.16 -4.51
N GLN A 386 10.07 18.73 -3.32
CA GLN A 386 11.05 19.62 -2.74
C GLN A 386 12.16 18.78 -2.09
N PHE A 387 13.38 18.95 -2.58
CA PHE A 387 14.57 18.29 -2.05
C PHE A 387 15.45 19.30 -1.32
N GLU A 388 15.91 18.94 -0.13
CA GLU A 388 17.00 19.64 0.57
C GLU A 388 18.13 18.65 0.81
N ILE A 389 19.27 18.86 0.13
CA ILE A 389 20.48 18.07 0.35
C ILE A 389 21.30 18.73 1.45
N ILE A 390 21.56 17.98 2.51
CA ILE A 390 22.26 18.43 3.70
C ILE A 390 23.62 17.73 3.74
N SER A 391 24.68 18.51 3.60
CA SER A 391 26.06 18.03 3.71
C SER A 391 26.41 17.75 5.17
N VAL A 392 26.86 16.53 5.43
CA VAL A 392 27.56 16.13 6.66
C VAL A 392 29.03 16.48 6.49
N THR A 393 29.60 17.26 7.42
CA THR A 393 30.97 17.77 7.32
C THR A 393 32.02 16.68 7.57
N ARG A 394 33.26 16.92 7.16
CA ARG A 394 34.38 15.94 7.27
C ARG A 394 34.65 15.49 8.71
N GLU A 395 34.58 16.41 9.68
CA GLU A 395 34.73 16.12 11.12
C GLU A 395 33.61 15.21 11.67
N GLN A 396 32.54 15.04 10.89
CA GLN A 396 31.33 14.29 11.24
C GLN A 396 31.19 13.01 10.40
N GLU A 397 32.24 12.60 9.67
CA GLU A 397 32.18 11.43 8.78
C GLU A 397 32.17 10.07 9.51
N GLU A 398 32.56 10.05 10.79
CA GLU A 398 32.45 8.90 11.67
C GLU A 398 31.04 8.72 12.26
N TYR A 399 30.14 9.67 12.04
CA TYR A 399 28.80 9.64 12.60
C TYR A 399 28.00 8.45 12.10
N GLY A 400 27.40 7.74 13.06
CA GLY A 400 26.40 6.73 12.77
C GLY A 400 25.07 7.36 12.36
N THR A 401 24.10 6.51 12.04
CA THR A 401 22.79 6.95 11.54
C THR A 401 22.00 7.79 12.56
N ALA A 402 22.16 7.52 13.86
CA ALA A 402 21.50 8.30 14.91
C ALA A 402 22.21 9.64 15.15
N ASP A 403 23.54 9.68 15.04
CA ASP A 403 24.33 10.92 15.19
C ASP A 403 23.96 11.96 14.12
N VAL A 404 23.77 11.52 12.88
CA VAL A 404 23.30 12.39 11.79
C VAL A 404 21.92 12.98 12.12
N LEU A 405 20.97 12.14 12.55
CA LEU A 405 19.63 12.65 12.89
C LEU A 405 19.65 13.57 14.12
N ARG A 406 20.53 13.33 15.10
CA ARG A 406 20.69 14.18 16.29
C ARG A 406 21.16 15.58 15.90
N ASN A 407 22.25 15.67 15.14
CA ASN A 407 22.89 16.94 14.82
C ASN A 407 22.06 17.81 13.85
N TYR A 408 21.28 17.17 12.99
CA TYR A 408 20.44 17.85 12.02
C TYR A 408 18.94 17.80 12.36
N ALA A 409 18.59 17.49 13.61
CA ALA A 409 17.21 17.41 14.07
C ALA A 409 16.42 18.70 13.81
N SER A 410 17.07 19.87 13.86
CA SER A 410 16.45 21.17 13.57
C SER A 410 15.91 21.30 12.14
N ARG A 411 16.41 20.49 11.20
CA ARG A 411 15.94 20.46 9.80
C ARG A 411 14.71 19.58 9.62
N ILE A 412 14.43 18.67 10.57
CA ILE A 412 13.29 17.76 10.55
C ILE A 412 12.24 18.34 11.49
N THR A 413 11.20 18.96 10.92
CA THR A 413 10.19 19.71 11.69
C THR A 413 8.90 18.92 11.91
N LYS A 414 8.76 17.76 11.28
CA LYS A 414 7.55 16.94 11.34
C LYS A 414 7.89 15.47 11.60
N ASP A 415 6.87 14.61 11.60
CA ASP A 415 7.07 13.16 11.63
C ASP A 415 7.92 12.75 10.41
N ALA A 416 8.78 11.74 10.58
CA ALA A 416 9.76 11.39 9.57
C ALA A 416 9.57 9.95 9.10
N LEU A 417 9.64 9.74 7.77
CA LEU A 417 9.88 8.43 7.19
C LEU A 417 11.35 8.35 6.81
N VAL A 418 12.15 7.75 7.70
CA VAL A 418 13.60 7.58 7.57
C VAL A 418 13.88 6.32 6.77
N VAL A 419 14.69 6.44 5.73
CA VAL A 419 15.07 5.36 4.82
C VAL A 419 16.58 5.41 4.59
N SER A 420 17.25 4.26 4.66
CA SER A 420 18.67 4.15 4.32
C SER A 420 18.88 4.15 2.79
N CYS A 421 20.03 4.67 2.33
CA CYS A 421 20.35 4.76 0.90
C CYS A 421 20.44 3.40 0.19
N ASP A 422 20.70 2.33 0.95
CA ASP A 422 20.84 0.94 0.51
C ASP A 422 19.54 0.13 0.60
N PHE A 423 18.41 0.78 0.91
CA PHE A 423 17.09 0.15 0.80
C PHE A 423 16.64 0.09 -0.67
N VAL A 424 16.78 -1.08 -1.28
CA VAL A 424 16.42 -1.34 -2.67
C VAL A 424 15.20 -2.25 -2.72
N SER A 425 14.04 -1.69 -3.06
CA SER A 425 12.78 -2.43 -3.09
C SER A 425 11.79 -1.85 -4.09
N ASP A 426 10.90 -2.71 -4.58
CA ASP A 426 9.74 -2.33 -5.38
C ASP A 426 8.44 -2.19 -4.56
N CYS A 427 8.50 -2.42 -3.25
CA CYS A 427 7.35 -2.40 -2.34
C CYS A 427 6.69 -1.02 -2.23
N SER A 428 5.43 -0.98 -1.78
CA SER A 428 4.75 0.25 -1.37
C SER A 428 4.89 0.48 0.13
N LEU A 429 5.29 1.69 0.53
CA LEU A 429 5.39 2.10 1.95
C LEU A 429 4.06 2.63 2.51
N ILE A 430 3.02 2.79 1.68
CA ILE A 430 1.71 3.33 2.11
C ILE A 430 1.08 2.52 3.26
N PRO A 431 1.05 1.17 3.22
CA PRO A 431 0.45 0.40 4.32
C PRO A 431 1.20 0.55 5.66
N MET A 432 2.52 0.72 5.61
CA MET A 432 3.34 0.99 6.79
C MET A 432 3.01 2.37 7.39
N ILE A 433 2.85 3.39 6.53
CA ILE A 433 2.41 4.73 6.94
C ILE A 433 0.98 4.71 7.50
N ASP A 434 0.08 3.91 6.90
CA ASP A 434 -1.28 3.70 7.42
C ASP A 434 -1.25 3.10 8.83
N LEU A 435 -0.38 2.11 9.09
CA LEU A 435 -0.20 1.54 10.44
C LEU A 435 0.30 2.59 11.43
N PHE A 436 1.32 3.36 11.04
CA PHE A 436 1.88 4.44 11.86
C PHE A 436 0.80 5.44 12.31
N ARG A 437 -0.12 5.79 11.40
CA ARG A 437 -1.22 6.72 11.67
C ARG A 437 -2.34 6.11 12.52
N VAL A 438 -2.80 4.91 12.16
CA VAL A 438 -3.95 4.27 12.81
C VAL A 438 -3.64 3.96 14.28
N GLU A 439 -2.44 3.44 14.55
CA GLU A 439 -2.01 3.10 15.92
C GLU A 439 -1.43 4.32 16.67
N LYS A 440 -1.28 5.47 16.00
CA LYS A 440 -0.56 6.65 16.53
C LYS A 440 0.82 6.27 17.10
N ALA A 441 1.51 5.39 16.38
CA ALA A 441 2.74 4.77 16.84
C ALA A 441 3.85 5.82 17.04
N THR A 442 4.75 5.57 17.99
CA THR A 442 5.98 6.35 18.14
C THR A 442 7.01 5.93 17.09
N LEU A 443 7.07 4.63 16.82
CA LEU A 443 7.95 4.00 15.85
C LEU A 443 7.21 2.87 15.11
N VAL A 444 7.36 2.83 13.79
CA VAL A 444 7.09 1.63 12.98
C VAL A 444 8.35 1.26 12.22
N ALA A 445 8.84 0.03 12.37
CA ALA A 445 9.95 -0.53 11.61
C ALA A 445 9.44 -1.47 10.50
N LEU A 446 9.99 -1.34 9.29
CA LEU A 446 9.70 -2.25 8.18
C LEU A 446 10.56 -3.50 8.30
N VAL A 447 9.92 -4.67 8.35
CA VAL A 447 10.61 -5.96 8.45
C VAL A 447 10.16 -6.89 7.33
N SER A 448 11.08 -7.69 6.79
CA SER A 448 10.80 -8.58 5.66
C SER A 448 11.50 -9.93 5.81
N ASP A 449 10.80 -11.02 5.50
CA ASP A 449 11.35 -12.38 5.46
C ASP A 449 11.90 -12.76 4.07
N THR A 450 11.60 -11.95 3.05
CA THR A 450 12.04 -12.16 1.67
C THR A 450 13.21 -11.28 1.26
N CYS A 451 13.99 -10.77 2.21
CA CYS A 451 15.21 -10.04 1.87
C CYS A 451 16.12 -10.90 0.99
N VAL A 452 16.53 -10.31 -0.13
CA VAL A 452 17.43 -10.94 -1.11
C VAL A 452 18.83 -11.06 -0.51
N GLY A 453 19.46 -12.21 -0.70
CA GLY A 453 20.83 -12.48 -0.28
C GLY A 453 21.34 -13.78 -0.91
N GLY A 454 22.67 -13.94 -0.98
CA GLY A 454 23.31 -15.08 -1.63
C GLY A 454 24.79 -15.23 -1.26
N ALA A 455 25.54 -15.95 -2.08
CA ALA A 455 27.00 -16.00 -1.96
C ALA A 455 27.61 -14.70 -2.52
N ALA A 456 28.67 -14.19 -1.88
CA ALA A 456 29.45 -13.10 -2.43
C ALA A 456 30.54 -13.66 -3.36
N PRO A 457 30.75 -13.07 -4.54
CA PRO A 457 31.92 -13.38 -5.37
C PRO A 457 33.24 -13.10 -4.64
N GLY A 458 34.32 -13.80 -5.04
CA GLY A 458 35.68 -13.54 -4.55
C GLY A 458 36.06 -14.20 -3.22
N LYS A 459 35.19 -15.03 -2.62
CA LYS A 459 35.53 -15.87 -1.47
C LYS A 459 35.26 -17.34 -1.79
N ALA A 460 36.22 -18.21 -1.49
CA ALA A 460 36.01 -19.65 -1.60
C ALA A 460 34.85 -20.09 -0.71
N GLU A 461 33.84 -20.76 -1.29
CA GLU A 461 32.70 -21.31 -0.55
C GLU A 461 33.21 -22.33 0.49
N LYS A 462 33.34 -21.92 1.75
CA LYS A 462 33.34 -22.89 2.85
C LYS A 462 31.95 -23.51 2.86
N LYS A 463 31.85 -24.83 2.60
CA LYS A 463 30.64 -25.69 2.68
C LYS A 463 30.01 -25.74 4.09
N SER A 464 29.86 -24.60 4.74
CA SER A 464 29.04 -24.45 5.92
C SER A 464 27.64 -24.10 5.44
N LYS A 465 26.63 -24.88 5.86
CA LYS A 465 25.21 -24.50 5.79
C LYS A 465 25.05 -23.20 6.58
N LYS A 466 25.37 -22.04 6.00
CA LYS A 466 25.13 -20.76 6.66
C LYS A 466 23.64 -20.48 6.59
N THR A 467 23.00 -20.63 7.75
CA THR A 467 21.72 -20.01 8.07
C THR A 467 21.76 -18.56 7.59
N LYS A 468 20.70 -18.16 6.89
CA LYS A 468 20.49 -16.79 6.42
C LYS A 468 20.72 -15.86 7.62
N ALA A 469 21.72 -14.99 7.52
CA ALA A 469 22.01 -14.02 8.56
C ALA A 469 20.71 -13.27 8.87
N SER A 470 20.24 -13.30 10.12
CA SER A 470 18.89 -12.83 10.45
C SER A 470 18.79 -12.19 11.82
N ASP A 471 18.14 -11.03 11.86
CA ASP A 471 17.89 -10.28 13.08
C ASP A 471 16.99 -11.08 14.03
N LEU A 472 17.26 -10.98 15.33
CA LEU A 472 16.40 -11.58 16.34
C LEU A 472 15.34 -10.58 16.78
N MET A 473 14.07 -10.98 16.64
CA MET A 473 12.94 -10.13 17.00
C MET A 473 11.95 -10.85 17.91
N ALA A 474 11.45 -10.13 18.92
CA ALA A 474 10.29 -10.56 19.70
C ALA A 474 9.09 -9.68 19.34
N ILE A 475 8.04 -10.26 18.75
CA ILE A 475 6.88 -9.51 18.25
C ILE A 475 5.60 -10.05 18.86
N SER A 476 4.75 -9.17 19.36
CA SER A 476 3.41 -9.52 19.87
C SER A 476 2.49 -9.99 18.75
N GLU A 477 1.76 -11.08 18.99
CA GLU A 477 0.84 -11.68 17.99
C GLU A 477 -0.43 -10.85 17.74
N GLU A 478 -0.89 -10.07 18.73
CA GLU A 478 -2.20 -9.42 18.64
C GLU A 478 -2.21 -8.19 17.72
N ARG A 479 -1.12 -7.41 17.73
CA ARG A 479 -1.04 -6.13 16.98
C ARG A 479 0.32 -5.84 16.35
N GLY A 480 1.28 -6.77 16.42
CA GLY A 480 2.61 -6.57 15.82
C GLY A 480 3.52 -5.60 16.58
N ARG A 481 3.29 -5.39 17.89
CA ARG A 481 4.20 -4.60 18.74
C ARG A 481 5.56 -5.29 18.89
N ILE A 482 6.63 -4.53 18.82
CA ILE A 482 8.00 -5.04 18.99
C ILE A 482 8.35 -5.03 20.47
N ALA A 483 8.69 -6.18 21.04
CA ALA A 483 9.19 -6.29 22.41
C ALA A 483 10.71 -6.31 22.49
N TYR A 484 11.37 -6.76 21.42
CA TYR A 484 12.83 -6.84 21.31
C TYR A 484 13.26 -6.84 19.85
N LEU A 485 14.36 -6.16 19.56
CA LEU A 485 15.04 -6.14 18.26
C LEU A 485 16.54 -6.10 18.53
N SER A 486 17.29 -7.05 18.00
CA SER A 486 18.74 -7.06 18.02
C SER A 486 19.30 -7.60 16.71
N ALA A 487 20.46 -7.09 16.30
CA ALA A 487 21.20 -7.62 15.17
C ALA A 487 21.84 -8.97 15.53
N GLU A 488 22.07 -9.82 14.54
CA GLU A 488 22.73 -11.13 14.74
C GLU A 488 24.12 -11.00 15.37
N GLU A 489 24.86 -9.94 15.00
CA GLU A 489 26.23 -9.68 15.45
C GLU A 489 26.30 -9.35 16.97
N ASP A 490 25.18 -8.97 17.59
CA ASP A 490 25.09 -8.47 18.97
C ASP A 490 24.44 -9.48 19.95
N PHE A 491 24.33 -10.76 19.58
CA PHE A 491 23.58 -11.78 20.33
C PHE A 491 24.26 -12.29 21.63
N ASP A 492 25.34 -11.67 22.09
CA ASP A 492 26.16 -12.22 23.19
C ASP A 492 25.52 -12.08 24.60
N SER A 493 24.32 -11.50 24.71
CA SER A 493 23.64 -11.24 26.00
C SER A 493 22.34 -12.01 26.17
N SER A 494 22.03 -12.37 27.43
CA SER A 494 20.74 -12.97 27.80
C SER A 494 19.60 -11.98 27.57
N ILE A 495 18.50 -12.44 26.97
CA ILE A 495 17.31 -11.59 26.75
C ILE A 495 16.54 -11.44 28.05
N HIS A 496 16.46 -10.23 28.58
CA HIS A 496 15.66 -9.91 29.76
C HIS A 496 14.19 -9.70 29.39
N THR A 497 13.32 -10.65 29.77
CA THR A 497 11.89 -10.64 29.40
C THR A 497 10.96 -10.14 30.51
N GLU A 498 11.49 -9.86 31.71
CA GLU A 498 10.70 -9.58 32.92
C GLU A 498 9.77 -8.36 32.80
N ARG A 499 10.15 -7.39 31.97
CA ARG A 499 9.37 -6.16 31.74
C ARG A 499 8.28 -6.31 30.68
N TRP A 500 8.22 -7.42 29.97
CA TRP A 500 7.29 -7.60 28.85
C TRP A 500 5.85 -7.79 29.33
N LYS A 501 4.99 -6.81 29.05
CA LYS A 501 3.57 -6.82 29.44
C LYS A 501 2.62 -7.41 28.36
N PHE A 502 3.13 -8.19 27.40
CA PHE A 502 2.33 -8.74 26.30
C PHE A 502 1.84 -10.17 26.57
N PRO A 503 0.57 -10.51 26.27
CA PRO A 503 0.01 -11.84 26.57
C PRO A 503 0.60 -12.96 25.71
N ARG A 504 1.01 -12.65 24.47
CA ARG A 504 1.64 -13.58 23.52
C ARG A 504 2.72 -12.88 22.73
N ILE A 505 3.91 -13.46 22.74
CA ILE A 505 5.09 -12.96 22.05
C ILE A 505 5.66 -14.10 21.22
N SER A 506 5.93 -13.81 19.95
CA SER A 506 6.65 -14.69 19.04
C SER A 506 8.09 -14.22 18.96
N LEU A 507 9.02 -15.05 19.43
CA LEU A 507 10.46 -14.88 19.19
C LEU A 507 10.80 -15.50 17.85
N THR A 508 11.41 -14.73 16.95
CA THR A 508 11.66 -15.16 15.57
C THR A 508 12.91 -14.53 14.99
N SER A 509 13.66 -15.33 14.23
CA SER A 509 14.73 -14.89 13.34
C SER A 509 14.30 -14.94 11.87
N LYS A 510 12.98 -14.98 11.61
CA LYS A 510 12.47 -15.09 10.24
C LYS A 510 12.63 -13.78 9.44
N TYR A 511 12.56 -12.65 10.13
CA TYR A 511 12.49 -11.33 9.50
C TYR A 511 13.83 -10.62 9.62
N ASN A 512 14.15 -9.81 8.60
CA ASN A 512 15.26 -8.88 8.60
C ASN A 512 14.72 -7.46 8.65
N ASP A 513 15.40 -6.59 9.39
CA ASP A 513 15.15 -5.17 9.37
C ASP A 513 15.54 -4.57 8.01
N CYS A 514 14.65 -3.77 7.43
CA CYS A 514 14.87 -3.16 6.12
C CYS A 514 15.51 -1.76 6.19
N HIS A 515 15.87 -1.27 7.39
CA HIS A 515 16.35 0.10 7.62
C HIS A 515 15.37 1.17 7.10
N VAL A 516 14.07 0.93 7.30
CA VAL A 516 12.99 1.88 6.99
C VAL A 516 12.12 2.06 8.23
N TYR A 517 12.05 3.30 8.72
CA TYR A 517 11.41 3.63 9.98
C TYR A 517 10.47 4.83 9.82
N ALA A 518 9.22 4.68 10.26
CA ALA A 518 8.33 5.82 10.49
C ALA A 518 8.47 6.24 11.95
N ILE A 519 8.94 7.46 12.19
CA ILE A 519 9.30 7.97 13.51
C ILE A 519 8.50 9.24 13.78
N ARG A 520 7.83 9.29 14.93
CA ARG A 520 7.13 10.50 15.37
C ARG A 520 8.14 11.60 15.74
N HIS A 521 7.81 12.86 15.43
CA HIS A 521 8.70 13.99 15.68
C HIS A 521 9.12 14.10 17.15
N SER A 522 8.23 13.78 18.09
CA SER A 522 8.55 13.75 19.53
C SER A 522 9.67 12.76 19.88
N ALA A 523 9.77 11.63 19.19
CA ALA A 523 10.86 10.68 19.41
C ALA A 523 12.19 11.22 18.86
N LEU A 524 12.18 11.92 17.73
CA LEU A 524 13.38 12.60 17.23
C LEU A 524 13.88 13.70 18.18
N GLN A 525 12.96 14.39 18.87
CA GLN A 525 13.33 15.34 19.92
C GLN A 525 13.98 14.66 21.13
N VAL A 526 13.59 13.42 21.47
CA VAL A 526 14.26 12.62 22.51
C VAL A 526 15.69 12.28 22.07
N LEU A 527 15.88 11.88 20.81
CA LEU A 527 17.21 11.65 20.26
C LEU A 527 18.07 12.92 20.33
N GLN A 528 17.51 14.08 19.99
CA GLN A 528 18.20 15.37 20.06
C GLN A 528 18.65 15.74 21.49
N ARG A 529 17.82 15.46 22.50
CA ARG A 529 18.12 15.76 23.92
C ARG A 529 19.09 14.75 24.56
N SER A 530 19.29 13.60 23.94
CA SER A 530 20.20 12.58 24.43
C SER A 530 21.66 13.02 24.26
N LYS A 531 22.54 12.61 25.19
CA LYS A 531 23.99 12.84 25.07
C LYS A 531 24.53 12.18 23.79
N THR A 532 25.50 12.82 23.15
CA THR A 532 26.09 12.39 21.87
C THR A 532 26.58 10.94 21.92
N ASP A 533 27.22 10.56 23.02
CA ASP A 533 27.87 9.26 23.21
C ASP A 533 26.88 8.10 23.44
N LYS A 534 25.58 8.39 23.56
CA LYS A 534 24.58 7.37 23.95
C LYS A 534 24.04 6.56 22.77
N PHE A 535 23.90 7.17 21.60
CA PHE A 535 23.30 6.52 20.44
C PHE A 535 24.08 6.90 19.18
N SER A 536 24.74 5.94 18.55
CA SER A 536 25.40 6.15 17.26
C SER A 536 24.58 5.56 16.11
N SER A 537 23.99 4.38 16.30
CA SER A 537 23.17 3.68 15.31
C SER A 537 21.69 3.69 15.67
N LEU A 538 20.84 3.99 14.69
CA LEU A 538 19.38 3.89 14.87
C LEU A 538 18.95 2.47 15.20
N LYS A 539 19.46 1.49 14.45
CA LYS A 539 19.09 0.08 14.61
C LYS A 539 19.65 -0.53 15.89
N ALA A 540 20.90 -0.23 16.24
CA ALA A 540 21.59 -0.89 17.36
C ALA A 540 21.32 -0.21 18.71
N ASP A 541 21.11 1.11 18.73
CA ASP A 541 21.06 1.85 19.99
C ASP A 541 19.69 2.52 20.21
N PHE A 542 19.25 3.36 19.27
CA PHE A 542 18.08 4.22 19.50
C PHE A 542 16.74 3.45 19.45
N ILE A 543 16.57 2.53 18.50
CA ILE A 543 15.34 1.73 18.39
C ILE A 543 15.19 0.78 19.59
N PRO A 544 16.21 -0.01 19.99
CA PRO A 544 16.14 -0.80 21.22
C PRO A 544 15.82 0.05 22.45
N TYR A 545 16.37 1.26 22.57
CA TYR A 545 16.01 2.20 23.63
C TYR A 545 14.52 2.59 23.61
N LEU A 546 13.95 2.93 22.45
CA LEU A 546 12.51 3.24 22.34
C LEU A 546 11.63 2.02 22.68
N ILE A 547 12.06 0.83 22.26
CA ILE A 547 11.38 -0.42 22.61
C ILE A 547 11.40 -0.63 24.13
N ASP A 548 12.52 -0.38 24.80
CA ASP A 548 12.59 -0.53 26.26
C ASP A 548 11.70 0.47 27.01
N GLN A 549 11.67 1.72 26.53
CA GLN A 549 10.82 2.79 27.09
C GLN A 549 9.31 2.48 27.02
N GLN A 550 8.87 1.61 26.10
CA GLN A 550 7.45 1.27 25.97
C GLN A 550 6.87 0.53 27.19
N PHE A 551 7.74 -0.01 28.06
CA PHE A 551 7.34 -0.79 29.24
C PHE A 551 7.27 0.06 30.51
N ASP A 552 7.70 1.33 30.45
CA ASP A 552 7.62 2.28 31.56
C ASP A 552 6.19 2.82 31.73
N GLU A 553 5.70 2.85 32.97
CA GLU A 553 4.29 3.17 33.27
C GLU A 553 3.90 4.63 32.95
N ASN A 554 4.89 5.51 32.83
CA ASN A 554 4.71 6.93 32.58
C ASN A 554 5.05 7.36 31.14
N CYS A 555 5.31 6.41 30.23
CA CYS A 555 5.80 6.70 28.89
C CYS A 555 4.78 6.28 27.81
N GLU A 556 4.26 7.24 27.03
CA GLU A 556 3.40 6.97 25.87
C GLU A 556 4.22 6.57 24.63
N VAL A 557 5.10 5.58 24.76
CA VAL A 557 5.89 5.05 23.64
C VAL A 557 5.26 3.77 23.11
N SER A 558 5.14 3.67 21.79
CA SER A 558 4.68 2.45 21.13
C SER A 558 5.47 2.15 19.86
N CYS A 559 6.01 0.94 19.81
CA CYS A 559 6.88 0.47 18.74
C CYS A 559 6.24 -0.74 18.04
N PHE A 560 6.14 -0.68 16.72
CA PHE A 560 5.50 -1.71 15.90
C PHE A 560 6.41 -2.20 14.77
N ALA A 561 6.28 -3.48 14.41
CA ALA A 561 6.92 -4.05 13.22
C ALA A 561 5.87 -4.20 12.13
N TYR A 562 6.03 -3.46 11.03
CA TYR A 562 5.27 -3.69 9.82
C TYR A 562 5.93 -4.81 9.02
N ARG A 563 5.31 -6.00 9.06
CA ARG A 563 5.74 -7.18 8.30
C ARG A 563 5.34 -7.00 6.84
N LEU A 564 6.33 -6.93 5.95
CA LEU A 564 6.09 -6.75 4.53
C LEU A 564 5.36 -7.98 3.95
N PRO A 565 4.11 -7.84 3.47
CA PRO A 565 3.41 -8.97 2.85
C PRO A 565 4.07 -9.36 1.53
N HIS A 566 4.09 -10.66 1.19
CA HIS A 566 4.64 -11.16 -0.09
C HIS A 566 3.96 -10.58 -1.34
N GLU A 567 2.73 -10.05 -1.20
CA GLU A 567 2.01 -9.36 -2.27
C GLU A 567 2.46 -7.90 -2.48
N ASN A 568 3.21 -7.33 -1.53
CA ASN A 568 3.65 -5.94 -1.53
C ASN A 568 5.09 -5.79 -2.07
N GLY A 569 5.30 -6.17 -3.33
CA GLY A 569 6.60 -6.11 -4.00
C GLY A 569 7.23 -7.49 -4.20
N PHE A 570 8.07 -7.61 -5.22
CA PHE A 570 8.78 -8.83 -5.58
C PHE A 570 10.22 -8.86 -5.05
N VAL A 571 10.83 -7.69 -4.84
CA VAL A 571 12.25 -7.56 -4.49
C VAL A 571 12.37 -6.63 -3.32
N THR A 572 13.07 -7.06 -2.28
CA THR A 572 13.44 -6.23 -1.14
C THR A 572 14.85 -6.62 -0.72
N ALA A 573 15.73 -5.64 -0.59
CA ALA A 573 17.09 -5.85 -0.15
C ALA A 573 17.58 -4.64 0.64
N HIS A 574 18.41 -4.91 1.63
CA HIS A 574 19.27 -3.94 2.26
C HIS A 574 20.68 -4.20 1.71
N ALA A 575 21.06 -3.46 0.67
CA ALA A 575 22.24 -3.70 -0.16
C ALA A 575 23.53 -3.17 0.51
N ASN A 576 23.78 -3.59 1.75
CA ASN A 576 24.90 -3.13 2.57
C ASN A 576 26.12 -4.07 2.54
N THR A 577 26.06 -5.16 1.79
CA THR A 577 27.14 -6.15 1.62
C THR A 577 27.32 -6.51 0.15
N ILE A 578 28.50 -6.98 -0.24
CA ILE A 578 28.78 -7.37 -1.63
C ILE A 578 27.80 -8.45 -2.12
N SER A 579 27.48 -9.44 -1.28
CA SER A 579 26.49 -10.49 -1.59
C SER A 579 25.11 -9.92 -1.90
N THR A 580 24.58 -9.05 -1.02
CA THR A 580 23.24 -8.48 -1.20
C THR A 580 23.19 -7.55 -2.41
N TYR A 581 24.25 -6.76 -2.65
CA TYR A 581 24.39 -5.90 -3.82
C TYR A 581 24.43 -6.69 -5.14
N PHE A 582 25.16 -7.81 -5.15
CA PHE A 582 25.25 -8.67 -6.32
C PHE A 582 23.91 -9.34 -6.66
N GLU A 583 23.24 -9.89 -5.64
CA GLU A 583 21.95 -10.54 -5.83
C GLU A 583 20.82 -9.56 -6.15
N VAL A 584 20.80 -8.36 -5.54
CA VAL A 584 19.74 -7.37 -5.81
C VAL A 584 19.78 -6.88 -7.26
N ASN A 585 20.97 -6.71 -7.85
CA ASN A 585 21.13 -6.34 -9.26
C ASN A 585 20.43 -7.34 -10.21
N LYS A 586 20.51 -8.64 -9.89
CA LYS A 586 19.87 -9.70 -10.68
C LYS A 586 18.37 -9.81 -10.37
N ALA A 587 17.99 -9.74 -9.10
CA ALA A 587 16.60 -9.85 -8.68
C ALA A 587 15.74 -8.68 -9.18
N MET A 588 16.29 -7.46 -9.18
CA MET A 588 15.58 -6.23 -9.54
C MET A 588 15.12 -6.22 -11.01
N LEU A 589 15.74 -7.01 -11.89
CA LEU A 589 15.35 -7.10 -13.31
C LEU A 589 13.85 -7.40 -13.53
N LYS A 590 13.22 -8.16 -12.62
CA LYS A 590 11.78 -8.49 -12.70
C LYS A 590 10.86 -7.28 -12.50
N SER A 591 11.31 -6.30 -11.72
CA SER A 591 10.52 -5.12 -11.34
C SER A 591 11.06 -3.82 -11.91
N PHE A 592 12.25 -3.86 -12.53
CA PHE A 592 12.99 -2.67 -12.97
C PHE A 592 12.19 -1.78 -13.91
N THR A 593 11.61 -2.34 -14.99
CA THR A 593 10.83 -1.57 -15.98
C THR A 593 9.58 -0.93 -15.39
N ARG A 594 9.03 -1.52 -14.32
CA ARG A 594 7.89 -0.95 -13.60
C ARG A 594 8.30 0.23 -12.72
N LEU A 595 9.50 0.19 -12.14
CA LEU A 595 10.02 1.28 -11.31
C LEU A 595 10.60 2.43 -12.15
N PHE A 596 11.29 2.11 -13.23
CA PHE A 596 11.99 3.06 -14.10
C PHE A 596 11.58 2.88 -15.57
N PRO A 597 10.32 3.21 -15.93
CA PRO A 597 9.83 2.99 -17.30
C PRO A 597 10.61 3.75 -18.36
N HIS A 598 11.19 4.92 -18.01
CA HIS A 598 11.99 5.75 -18.92
C HIS A 598 13.32 5.10 -19.33
N LYS A 599 13.90 4.21 -18.52
CA LYS A 599 15.12 3.45 -18.89
C LYS A 599 14.80 2.21 -19.76
N GLY A 600 13.52 1.87 -19.97
CA GLY A 600 13.09 0.78 -20.87
C GLY A 600 13.62 -0.61 -20.47
N THR A 601 13.64 -1.56 -21.41
CA THR A 601 14.14 -2.94 -21.20
C THR A 601 15.63 -3.12 -21.49
N GLY A 602 16.31 -2.09 -22.00
CA GLY A 602 17.65 -2.21 -22.58
C GLY A 602 17.62 -2.74 -24.02
N ARG A 603 18.81 -3.11 -24.54
CA ARG A 603 19.01 -3.59 -25.90
C ARG A 603 18.37 -4.97 -26.10
N SER A 604 17.68 -5.15 -27.22
CA SER A 604 17.12 -6.44 -27.63
C SER A 604 17.94 -7.03 -28.78
N PHE A 605 18.01 -8.37 -28.85
CA PHE A 605 18.79 -9.09 -29.85
C PHE A 605 17.93 -10.12 -30.58
N ASN A 606 18.04 -10.16 -31.91
CA ASN A 606 17.45 -11.21 -32.71
C ASN A 606 18.46 -12.34 -32.90
N TYR A 607 18.22 -13.48 -32.24
CA TYR A 607 19.13 -14.64 -32.28
C TYR A 607 19.45 -15.11 -33.71
N ARG A 608 18.51 -14.99 -34.66
CA ARG A 608 18.72 -15.43 -36.05
C ARG A 608 19.71 -14.55 -36.81
N GLU A 609 19.85 -13.28 -36.43
CA GLU A 609 20.69 -12.30 -37.12
C GLU A 609 22.05 -12.17 -36.45
N THR A 610 22.08 -12.04 -35.12
CA THR A 610 23.32 -11.75 -34.37
C THR A 610 23.93 -13.00 -33.71
N GLY A 611 23.18 -14.10 -33.62
CA GLY A 611 23.55 -15.28 -32.84
C GLY A 611 23.60 -15.04 -31.33
N VAL A 612 23.24 -13.86 -30.84
CA VAL A 612 23.30 -13.50 -29.41
C VAL A 612 22.14 -14.14 -28.66
N ALA A 613 22.46 -14.91 -27.62
CA ALA A 613 21.47 -15.57 -26.76
C ALA A 613 21.37 -14.82 -25.42
N MET A 614 20.22 -14.20 -25.15
CA MET A 614 19.99 -13.43 -23.91
C MET A 614 18.82 -14.01 -23.10
N HIS A 615 19.03 -14.25 -21.80
CA HIS A 615 17.99 -14.79 -20.91
C HIS A 615 18.05 -14.17 -19.50
N GLU A 616 16.95 -13.59 -19.03
CA GLU A 616 16.85 -12.92 -17.71
C GLU A 616 17.98 -11.90 -17.46
N SER A 617 18.43 -11.21 -18.51
CA SER A 617 19.57 -10.30 -18.48
C SER A 617 19.14 -8.90 -18.91
N ARG A 618 19.95 -7.89 -18.57
CA ARG A 618 19.79 -6.53 -19.09
C ARG A 618 21.12 -6.03 -19.63
N VAL A 619 21.07 -5.49 -20.84
CA VAL A 619 22.20 -4.84 -21.51
C VAL A 619 21.73 -3.44 -21.88
N GLU A 620 22.49 -2.41 -21.52
CA GLU A 620 22.14 -1.03 -21.90
C GLU A 620 22.28 -0.79 -23.41
N ASN A 621 21.62 0.26 -23.92
CA ASN A 621 21.41 0.43 -25.36
C ASN A 621 22.70 0.74 -26.13
N ASP A 622 23.64 1.39 -25.47
CA ASP A 622 24.93 1.85 -25.97
C ASP A 622 26.03 0.78 -25.87
N VAL A 623 25.77 -0.33 -25.17
CA VAL A 623 26.72 -1.44 -25.03
C VAL A 623 26.99 -2.10 -26.38
N GLU A 624 28.26 -2.20 -26.76
CA GLU A 624 28.71 -2.89 -27.96
C GLU A 624 28.74 -4.40 -27.71
N VAL A 625 28.06 -5.19 -28.55
CA VAL A 625 27.97 -6.64 -28.40
C VAL A 625 28.34 -7.31 -29.71
N GLY A 626 29.39 -8.15 -29.68
CA GLY A 626 29.83 -8.95 -30.82
C GLY A 626 28.93 -10.16 -31.12
N ASP A 627 29.27 -10.89 -32.17
CA ASP A 627 28.47 -12.01 -32.64
C ASP A 627 28.52 -13.21 -31.69
N LYS A 628 27.42 -13.96 -31.61
CA LYS A 628 27.32 -15.25 -30.88
C LYS A 628 27.63 -15.17 -29.38
N VAL A 629 27.42 -14.02 -28.75
CA VAL A 629 27.58 -13.84 -27.29
C VAL A 629 26.43 -14.50 -26.54
N VAL A 630 26.73 -15.14 -25.40
CA VAL A 630 25.72 -15.74 -24.51
C VAL A 630 25.64 -14.94 -23.22
N ILE A 631 24.46 -14.41 -22.89
CA ILE A 631 24.23 -13.52 -21.73
C ILE A 631 23.06 -14.05 -20.90
N LYS A 632 23.35 -14.69 -19.76
CA LYS A 632 22.31 -15.30 -18.91
C LYS A 632 22.37 -14.76 -17.48
N ARG A 633 21.26 -14.19 -16.98
CA ARG A 633 21.16 -13.58 -15.64
C ARG A 633 22.27 -12.57 -15.35
N THR A 634 22.64 -11.80 -16.37
CA THR A 634 23.75 -10.83 -16.30
C THR A 634 23.23 -9.42 -16.53
N VAL A 635 23.84 -8.45 -15.85
CA VAL A 635 23.60 -7.02 -16.07
C VAL A 635 24.88 -6.42 -16.65
N ALA A 636 24.76 -5.76 -17.81
CA ALA A 636 25.85 -5.00 -18.44
C ALA A 636 25.44 -3.54 -18.60
N LEU A 637 26.19 -2.65 -17.96
CA LEU A 637 25.95 -1.20 -17.92
C LEU A 637 26.59 -0.48 -19.12
N SER A 638 26.28 0.81 -19.26
CA SER A 638 26.76 1.73 -20.29
C SER A 638 28.28 1.64 -20.54
N GLY A 639 28.69 1.85 -21.79
CA GLY A 639 30.10 1.86 -22.21
C GLY A 639 30.76 0.48 -22.34
N CYS A 640 30.08 -0.60 -21.91
CA CYS A 640 30.62 -1.95 -22.03
C CYS A 640 30.88 -2.36 -23.50
N LYS A 641 31.94 -3.14 -23.72
CA LYS A 641 32.26 -3.76 -25.02
C LYS A 641 32.41 -5.27 -24.85
N LEU A 642 31.51 -6.05 -25.45
CA LEU A 642 31.47 -7.51 -25.33
C LEU A 642 31.98 -8.18 -26.61
N GLY A 643 33.13 -8.83 -26.53
CA GLY A 643 33.74 -9.55 -27.64
C GLY A 643 32.89 -10.73 -28.13
N GLY A 644 32.96 -11.02 -29.42
CA GLY A 644 32.27 -12.16 -30.04
C GLY A 644 32.61 -13.50 -29.37
N ASN A 645 31.62 -14.41 -29.34
CA ASN A 645 31.67 -15.70 -28.66
C ASN A 645 31.89 -15.66 -27.13
N ALA A 646 31.82 -14.48 -26.49
CA ALA A 646 31.91 -14.39 -25.04
C ALA A 646 30.71 -15.08 -24.33
N LYS A 647 30.95 -15.60 -23.13
CA LYS A 647 29.95 -16.30 -22.30
C LYS A 647 29.85 -15.62 -20.94
N LEU A 648 28.73 -14.97 -20.69
CA LEU A 648 28.45 -14.23 -19.47
C LEU A 648 27.29 -14.89 -18.74
N LYS A 649 27.53 -15.36 -17.50
CA LYS A 649 26.53 -16.08 -16.71
C LYS A 649 26.52 -15.60 -15.26
N GLU A 650 25.36 -15.15 -14.81
CA GLU A 650 25.13 -14.69 -13.44
C GLU A 650 26.13 -13.61 -12.98
N SER A 651 26.53 -12.71 -13.87
CA SER A 651 27.60 -11.74 -13.59
C SER A 651 27.09 -10.30 -13.63
N LEU A 652 27.84 -9.38 -13.03
CA LEU A 652 27.58 -7.94 -13.06
C LEU A 652 28.79 -7.25 -13.72
N LEU A 653 28.55 -6.56 -14.83
CA LEU A 653 29.54 -5.76 -15.54
C LEU A 653 29.15 -4.28 -15.34
N LEU A 654 29.99 -3.52 -14.62
CA LEU A 654 29.80 -2.09 -14.42
C LEU A 654 30.17 -1.30 -15.69
N SER A 655 30.21 0.03 -15.60
CA SER A 655 30.43 0.89 -16.76
C SER A 655 31.79 0.67 -17.42
N ASP A 656 31.88 0.89 -18.73
CA ASP A 656 33.14 0.89 -19.49
C ASP A 656 33.99 -0.40 -19.43
N VAL A 657 33.38 -1.54 -19.08
CA VAL A 657 34.07 -2.84 -19.05
C VAL A 657 34.31 -3.38 -20.46
N LYS A 658 35.53 -3.81 -20.75
CA LYS A 658 35.90 -4.45 -22.02
C LYS A 658 36.09 -5.94 -21.83
N VAL A 659 35.36 -6.75 -22.59
CA VAL A 659 35.43 -8.22 -22.58
C VAL A 659 36.00 -8.71 -23.90
N GLY A 660 37.12 -9.42 -23.84
CA GLY A 660 37.80 -9.98 -25.01
C GLY A 660 37.05 -11.11 -25.71
N LEU A 661 37.48 -11.43 -26.93
CA LEU A 661 36.90 -12.49 -27.74
C LEU A 661 36.95 -13.85 -27.02
N GLY A 662 35.83 -14.57 -27.01
CA GLY A 662 35.74 -15.91 -26.41
C GLY A 662 35.88 -15.97 -24.88
N ALA A 663 35.93 -14.84 -24.18
CA ALA A 663 36.06 -14.83 -22.71
C ALA A 663 34.81 -15.41 -22.01
N SER A 664 35.03 -16.04 -20.86
CA SER A 664 34.01 -16.66 -20.02
C SER A 664 34.00 -15.98 -18.65
N ILE A 665 32.85 -15.43 -18.25
CA ILE A 665 32.67 -14.75 -16.96
C ILE A 665 31.45 -15.35 -16.28
N THR A 666 31.68 -16.08 -15.19
CA THR A 666 30.65 -16.75 -14.42
C THR A 666 30.63 -16.25 -12.98
N HIS A 667 29.45 -15.93 -12.47
CA HIS A 667 29.22 -15.55 -11.07
C HIS A 667 30.19 -14.48 -10.54
N SER A 668 30.51 -13.46 -11.35
CA SER A 668 31.56 -12.48 -11.03
C SER A 668 31.05 -11.04 -11.10
N ILE A 669 31.70 -10.15 -10.35
CA ILE A 669 31.53 -8.69 -10.47
C ILE A 669 32.76 -8.14 -11.17
N VAL A 670 32.56 -7.34 -12.21
CA VAL A 670 33.63 -6.66 -12.94
C VAL A 670 33.37 -5.16 -12.83
N CYS A 671 34.26 -4.47 -12.13
CA CYS A 671 34.14 -3.05 -11.82
C CYS A 671 34.48 -2.16 -13.02
N GLU A 672 34.27 -0.86 -12.84
CA GLU A 672 34.35 0.14 -13.90
C GLU A 672 35.72 0.15 -14.60
N GLY A 673 35.71 0.24 -15.93
CA GLY A 673 36.92 0.33 -16.75
C GLY A 673 37.81 -0.93 -16.81
N ALA A 674 37.42 -2.03 -16.18
CA ALA A 674 38.21 -3.26 -16.20
C ALA A 674 38.25 -3.91 -17.59
N GLU A 675 39.38 -4.55 -17.92
CA GLU A 675 39.63 -5.18 -19.22
C GLU A 675 39.88 -6.69 -19.05
N ILE A 676 39.01 -7.51 -19.63
CA ILE A 676 39.13 -8.96 -19.63
C ILE A 676 39.74 -9.43 -20.94
N GLY A 677 40.90 -10.08 -20.89
CA GLY A 677 41.62 -10.56 -22.07
C GLY A 677 40.89 -11.66 -22.86
N GLU A 678 41.33 -11.86 -24.10
CA GLU A 678 40.77 -12.89 -24.99
C GLU A 678 40.89 -14.29 -24.39
N ASN A 679 39.82 -15.08 -24.50
CA ASN A 679 39.72 -16.46 -23.97
C ASN A 679 40.05 -16.60 -22.48
N ALA A 680 39.97 -15.52 -21.69
CA ALA A 680 40.09 -15.59 -20.24
C ALA A 680 38.85 -16.29 -19.63
N ASP A 681 39.02 -17.00 -18.52
CA ASP A 681 37.96 -17.65 -17.77
C ASP A 681 37.98 -17.16 -16.32
N ILE A 682 36.93 -16.42 -15.96
CA ILE A 682 36.76 -15.78 -14.65
C ILE A 682 35.55 -16.40 -13.99
N ASN A 683 35.76 -17.02 -12.83
CA ASN A 683 34.70 -17.71 -12.11
C ASN A 683 34.67 -17.34 -10.62
N ASN A 684 33.55 -16.81 -10.15
CA ASN A 684 33.39 -16.42 -8.74
C ASN A 684 34.42 -15.37 -8.29
N CYS A 685 34.67 -14.33 -9.10
CA CYS A 685 35.67 -13.30 -8.79
C CYS A 685 35.07 -11.90 -8.67
N ILE A 686 35.83 -11.00 -8.05
CA ILE A 686 35.62 -9.55 -8.13
C ILE A 686 36.83 -8.97 -8.86
N VAL A 687 36.61 -8.34 -10.00
CA VAL A 687 37.66 -7.62 -10.75
C VAL A 687 37.50 -6.15 -10.43
N GLY A 688 38.50 -5.58 -9.76
CA GLY A 688 38.52 -4.19 -9.30
C GLY A 688 38.56 -3.18 -10.44
N PRO A 689 38.36 -1.89 -10.13
CA PRO A 689 38.32 -0.84 -11.14
C PRO A 689 39.62 -0.76 -11.94
N GLY A 690 39.52 -0.55 -13.26
CA GLY A 690 40.68 -0.42 -14.16
C GLY A 690 41.58 -1.66 -14.32
N GLN A 691 41.29 -2.76 -13.60
CA GLN A 691 42.13 -3.96 -13.61
C GLN A 691 42.13 -4.66 -14.97
N LYS A 692 43.29 -5.22 -15.33
CA LYS A 692 43.48 -5.94 -16.60
C LYS A 692 43.77 -7.41 -16.37
N VAL A 693 42.89 -8.28 -16.87
CA VAL A 693 43.07 -9.72 -16.85
C VAL A 693 43.74 -10.17 -18.14
N ALA A 694 44.87 -10.86 -18.03
CA ALA A 694 45.64 -11.31 -19.19
C ALA A 694 44.83 -12.28 -20.10
N PRO A 695 45.12 -12.30 -21.42
CA PRO A 695 44.53 -13.29 -22.32
C PRO A 695 44.79 -14.73 -21.86
N LYS A 696 43.79 -15.61 -21.99
CA LYS A 696 43.81 -17.02 -21.56
C LYS A 696 44.03 -17.26 -20.05
N ALA A 697 43.96 -16.21 -19.22
CA ALA A 697 44.03 -16.36 -17.77
C ALA A 697 42.84 -17.19 -17.25
N LYS A 698 43.08 -17.97 -16.19
CA LYS A 698 42.05 -18.72 -15.48
C LYS A 698 42.09 -18.31 -14.02
N ILE A 699 41.08 -17.55 -13.59
CA ILE A 699 41.03 -16.96 -12.25
C ILE A 699 39.74 -17.43 -11.59
N SER A 700 39.83 -17.89 -10.34
CA SER A 700 38.65 -18.34 -9.61
C SER A 700 38.71 -18.06 -8.12
N ASN A 701 37.60 -17.59 -7.55
CA ASN A 701 37.45 -17.33 -6.12
C ASN A 701 38.37 -16.23 -5.57
N GLU A 702 38.71 -15.23 -6.39
CA GLU A 702 39.67 -14.18 -6.05
C GLU A 702 39.06 -12.77 -6.18
N VAL A 703 39.60 -11.83 -5.41
CA VAL A 703 39.35 -10.39 -5.54
C VAL A 703 40.61 -9.77 -6.11
N LEU A 704 40.54 -9.27 -7.35
CA LEU A 704 41.65 -8.63 -8.04
C LEU A 704 41.54 -7.12 -7.82
N GLN A 705 42.41 -6.54 -6.99
CA GLN A 705 42.53 -5.10 -6.79
C GLN A 705 44.02 -4.74 -6.79
N ASP A 706 44.36 -3.48 -7.07
CA ASP A 706 45.74 -3.03 -6.91
C ASP A 706 46.12 -3.12 -5.42
N GLU A 707 47.28 -3.71 -5.13
CA GLU A 707 47.86 -3.67 -3.78
C GLU A 707 48.29 -2.23 -3.47
N SER A 708 47.35 -1.39 -3.01
CA SER A 708 47.75 -0.18 -2.28
C SER A 708 48.31 -0.63 -0.92
N ASN A 709 49.63 -0.58 -0.79
CA ASN A 709 50.42 -0.69 0.45
C ASN A 709 49.62 -0.49 1.75
N GLU A 710 49.34 -1.58 2.48
CA GLU A 710 49.14 -1.59 3.94
C GLU A 710 50.24 -2.43 4.62
N GLU A 711 51.46 -2.41 4.07
CA GLU A 711 52.65 -2.41 4.94
C GLU A 711 53.00 -0.95 5.22
N TRP A 712 53.53 -0.64 6.40
CA TRP A 712 53.85 0.69 6.95
C TRP A 712 52.77 1.41 7.77
N ALA A 713 52.34 0.81 8.88
CA ALA A 713 52.14 1.52 10.15
C ALA A 713 52.10 0.55 11.34
N GLU A 714 53.28 0.10 11.80
CA GLU A 714 53.70 0.07 13.22
C GLU A 714 55.05 -0.66 13.34
N ALA A 715 56.10 0.15 13.26
CA ALA A 715 57.28 0.07 14.12
C ALA A 715 57.26 1.30 15.03
#